data_AF-A0A6M7XQS3-F1
#
_entry.id   AF-A0A6M7XQS3-F1
#
_cell.length_a   1.000
_cell.length_b   1.000
_cell.length_c   1.000
_cell.angle_alpha   90.00
_cell.angle_beta   90.00
_cell.angle_gamma   90.00
#
_symmetry.space_group_name_H-M   'P 1'
#
loop_
_entity.id
_entity.type
_entity.pdbx_description
1 polymer ?
#
loop_
_entity_poly.entity_id
_entity_poly.type
_entity_poly.pdbx_seq_one_letter_code
_entity_poly.pdbx_strand_id
1 'polypeptide(L)'
;MTISTDGLAIRLIGGFELRKGAETLSLGKRKACAILAYLLLSGRSRETRGRLAALLWSEQDEEHARGSLRQCIKDLRRLATETRLNFLTVDKLVLGIDPTSIRSDMDELERALDDRNYDRALLLLGKARDGLCAGLDDCDPVFDNWLRMQSTMMTDRLVTRLAAWLAAETDPRQRKSIAACILQLDPFFDDAVVETIRRVCQESGYARARAFFERYAAELKADMDLRPPGEILRLVEALKPGKGEEKQATGPGLVQSEHDSRIPGKPMIAIIIARREAENEHLQFALATELLASISRFRHWTALSTELQTSRISFEDVRVAAGENVDIGVLIRLIDADVPAVFEISCYDFLQGGEAFRLTVPSDPSSWRSAFNEVCARFSARLQIALSSARLHRISQTSPNHFSAYDCWLDGQRLSIMWRKDTEEAAIARYEEAIRLDPDLSCAYSSLAAVLNSRWIVVPGAPSIQQDLTRAFELAKRSVLLDPFDHRNQVNLAWSHLLARRWDLADFHFSLAHEQNAGNPATLIAYALASSFMGYHERALELSKRCFELNPMPDAHYHGYQATIAFLAGDLEGCVDAAAKCDQLFADIHGWSAAALALLKRNREAGDEFRRFLRNLSAAWQGQGRPDRALAVDWFSTAFPIRHPADQVKLARGIELAAQSG
;
A
#
# COMPACT_ATOMS: atom_id res chain seq x y z
N MET A 1 37.60 7.65 6.53
CA MET A 1 38.19 6.29 6.54
C MET A 1 38.37 5.84 5.10
N THR A 2 39.61 5.63 4.67
CA THR A 2 39.97 5.22 3.30
C THR A 2 39.59 3.74 3.11
N ILE A 3 38.55 3.48 2.31
CA ILE A 3 38.01 2.13 2.09
C ILE A 3 38.92 1.40 1.09
N SER A 4 39.67 0.40 1.58
CA SER A 4 40.59 -0.47 0.83
C SER A 4 39.98 -1.02 -0.46
N THR A 5 40.67 -0.84 -1.60
CA THR A 5 40.36 -1.28 -2.98
C THR A 5 40.03 -2.78 -3.15
N ASP A 6 40.08 -3.58 -2.08
CA ASP A 6 39.89 -5.04 -2.09
C ASP A 6 38.46 -5.53 -1.73
N GLY A 7 37.51 -4.64 -1.41
CA GLY A 7 36.14 -5.03 -1.01
C GLY A 7 35.26 -5.62 -2.13
N LEU A 8 34.16 -6.30 -1.74
CA LEU A 8 33.19 -6.86 -2.69
C LEU A 8 32.35 -5.72 -3.28
N ALA A 9 32.35 -5.56 -4.60
CA ALA A 9 31.49 -4.59 -5.29
C ALA A 9 30.26 -5.29 -5.86
N ILE A 10 29.07 -4.74 -5.60
CA ILE A 10 27.79 -5.26 -6.08
C ILE A 10 27.09 -4.18 -6.89
N ARG A 11 26.74 -4.51 -8.14
CA ARG A 11 25.87 -3.67 -8.96
C ARG A 11 24.43 -4.11 -8.80
N LEU A 12 23.55 -3.19 -8.43
CA LEU A 12 22.13 -3.38 -8.24
C LEU A 12 21.31 -2.58 -9.26
N ILE A 13 21.82 -1.45 -9.77
CA ILE A 13 21.15 -0.65 -10.79
C ILE A 13 21.41 -1.26 -12.17
N GLY A 14 20.35 -1.62 -12.87
CA GLY A 14 20.39 -2.45 -14.07
C GLY A 14 20.75 -3.89 -13.74
N GLY A 15 21.59 -4.52 -14.58
CA GLY A 15 22.00 -5.92 -14.41
C GLY A 15 22.77 -6.20 -13.12
N PHE A 16 22.31 -7.22 -12.36
CA PHE A 16 22.98 -7.65 -11.13
C PHE A 16 24.39 -8.20 -11.43
N GLU A 17 25.41 -7.64 -10.78
CA GLU A 17 26.80 -8.08 -10.97
C GLU A 17 27.57 -8.10 -9.66
N LEU A 18 28.38 -9.13 -9.44
CA LEU A 18 29.33 -9.23 -8.33
C LEU A 18 30.74 -9.05 -8.87
N ARG A 19 31.56 -8.22 -8.21
CA ARG A 19 32.94 -7.95 -8.63
C ARG A 19 33.90 -7.90 -7.45
N LYS A 20 35.14 -8.31 -7.68
CA LYS A 20 36.29 -8.05 -6.79
C LYS A 20 37.39 -7.40 -7.62
N GLY A 21 37.65 -6.12 -7.37
CA GLY A 21 38.53 -5.34 -8.25
C GLY A 21 38.00 -5.35 -9.69
N ALA A 22 38.82 -5.83 -10.63
CA ALA A 22 38.44 -5.94 -12.04
C ALA A 22 37.64 -7.21 -12.37
N GLU A 23 37.74 -8.26 -11.55
CA GLU A 23 37.19 -9.59 -11.81
C GLU A 23 35.68 -9.64 -11.53
N THR A 24 34.91 -10.19 -12.47
CA THR A 24 33.48 -10.49 -12.29
C THR A 24 33.31 -11.88 -11.69
N LEU A 25 32.58 -11.95 -10.59
CA LEU A 25 32.32 -13.16 -9.82
C LEU A 25 30.96 -13.74 -10.20
N SER A 26 30.84 -15.07 -10.22
CA SER A 26 29.58 -15.77 -10.47
C SER A 26 29.21 -16.65 -9.29
N LEU A 27 27.98 -16.49 -8.79
CA LEU A 27 27.34 -17.48 -7.96
C LEU A 27 26.53 -18.38 -8.89
N GLY A 28 26.81 -19.68 -8.89
CA GLY A 28 26.11 -20.66 -9.75
C GLY A 28 24.60 -20.79 -9.51
N LYS A 29 24.01 -19.97 -8.63
CA LYS A 29 22.57 -19.93 -8.32
C LYS A 29 22.06 -18.49 -8.25
N ARG A 30 21.06 -18.16 -9.08
CA ARG A 30 20.36 -16.85 -9.07
C ARG A 30 19.79 -16.50 -7.70
N LYS A 31 19.21 -17.48 -6.99
CA LYS A 31 18.66 -17.27 -5.63
C LYS A 31 19.73 -16.90 -4.59
N ALA A 32 21.00 -17.28 -4.78
CA ALA A 32 22.07 -16.82 -3.88
C ALA A 32 22.41 -15.34 -4.11
N CYS A 33 22.38 -14.89 -5.38
CA CYS A 33 22.47 -13.47 -5.72
C CYS A 33 21.28 -12.67 -5.16
N ALA A 34 20.07 -13.22 -5.28
CA ALA A 34 18.84 -12.60 -4.76
C ALA A 34 18.87 -12.39 -3.24
N ILE A 35 19.49 -13.29 -2.47
CA ILE A 35 19.72 -13.09 -1.03
C ILE A 35 20.59 -11.85 -0.78
N LEU A 36 21.68 -11.67 -1.53
CA LEU A 36 22.56 -10.51 -1.37
C LEU A 36 21.85 -9.20 -1.77
N ALA A 37 21.14 -9.21 -2.90
CA ALA A 37 20.31 -8.09 -3.33
C ALA A 37 19.28 -7.72 -2.26
N TYR A 38 18.58 -8.72 -1.70
CA TYR A 38 17.61 -8.52 -0.65
C TYR A 38 18.20 -7.88 0.61
N LEU A 39 19.31 -8.41 1.13
CA LEU A 39 19.94 -7.89 2.35
C LEU A 39 20.52 -6.47 2.17
N LEU A 40 20.86 -6.08 0.94
CA LEU A 40 21.32 -4.72 0.63
C LEU A 40 20.15 -3.74 0.47
N LEU A 41 19.11 -4.12 -0.27
CA LEU A 41 18.01 -3.22 -0.63
C LEU A 41 16.93 -3.09 0.46
N SER A 42 16.73 -4.13 1.28
CA SER A 42 15.71 -4.11 2.35
C SER A 42 16.03 -3.14 3.49
N GLY A 43 17.23 -2.53 3.51
CA GLY A 43 17.73 -1.76 4.64
C GLY A 43 18.06 -2.62 5.87
N ARG A 44 17.94 -3.96 5.75
CA ARG A 44 18.25 -4.93 6.81
C ARG A 44 19.47 -5.72 6.41
N SER A 45 20.61 -5.41 7.03
CA SER A 45 21.84 -6.18 6.83
C SER A 45 21.79 -7.61 7.39
N ARG A 46 20.68 -8.00 8.04
CA ARG A 46 20.48 -9.29 8.69
C ARG A 46 19.02 -9.70 8.55
N GLU A 47 18.76 -10.96 8.25
CA GLU A 47 17.40 -11.50 8.16
C GLU A 47 17.33 -12.94 8.65
N THR A 48 16.16 -13.35 9.13
CA THR A 48 15.96 -14.73 9.57
C THR A 48 16.01 -15.69 8.37
N ARG A 49 16.52 -16.90 8.61
CA ARG A 49 16.53 -17.96 7.60
C ARG A 49 15.11 -18.34 7.16
N GLY A 50 14.14 -18.21 8.07
CA GLY A 50 12.72 -18.44 7.78
C GLY A 50 12.18 -17.43 6.77
N ARG A 51 12.41 -16.13 6.98
CA ARG A 51 11.98 -15.06 6.07
C ARG A 51 12.69 -15.13 4.71
N LEU A 52 13.97 -15.47 4.67
CA LEU A 52 14.68 -15.70 3.40
C LEU A 52 14.13 -16.92 2.64
N ALA A 53 13.76 -17.99 3.37
CA ALA A 53 13.13 -19.16 2.77
C ALA A 53 11.75 -18.81 2.19
N ALA A 54 10.95 -18.07 2.96
CA ALA A 54 9.64 -17.54 2.58
C ALA A 54 9.69 -16.65 1.33
N LEU A 55 10.67 -15.75 1.25
CA LEU A 55 10.82 -14.81 0.14
C LEU A 55 11.20 -15.48 -1.19
N LEU A 56 12.10 -16.46 -1.14
CA LEU A 56 12.75 -17.02 -2.34
C LEU A 56 12.28 -18.43 -2.70
N TRP A 57 11.42 -19.05 -1.89
CA TRP A 57 10.85 -20.38 -2.13
C TRP A 57 9.41 -20.44 -1.60
N SER A 58 8.59 -19.44 -1.92
CA SER A 58 7.23 -19.28 -1.40
C SER A 58 6.28 -20.41 -1.80
N GLU A 59 6.56 -21.07 -2.93
CA GLU A 59 5.77 -22.18 -3.47
C GLU A 59 6.24 -23.56 -2.99
N GLN A 60 7.34 -23.64 -2.26
CA GLN A 60 7.87 -24.89 -1.70
C GLN A 60 7.42 -25.08 -0.26
N ASP A 61 7.32 -26.34 0.18
CA ASP A 61 7.16 -26.61 1.61
C ASP A 61 8.43 -26.21 2.38
N GLU A 62 8.25 -26.02 3.69
CA GLU A 62 9.25 -25.47 4.59
C GLU A 62 10.54 -26.30 4.64
N GLU A 63 10.45 -27.62 4.48
CA GLU A 63 11.62 -28.51 4.51
C GLU A 63 12.47 -28.35 3.25
N HIS A 64 11.83 -28.40 2.07
CA HIS A 64 12.50 -28.19 0.79
C HIS A 64 13.05 -26.76 0.65
N ALA A 65 12.29 -25.75 1.08
CA ALA A 65 12.73 -24.36 1.09
C ALA A 65 13.99 -24.18 1.96
N ARG A 66 14.02 -24.75 3.17
CA ARG A 66 15.20 -24.74 4.05
C ARG A 66 16.38 -25.53 3.47
N GLY A 67 16.11 -26.65 2.77
CA GLY A 67 17.11 -27.40 2.02
C GLY A 67 17.80 -26.55 0.96
N SER A 68 17.02 -25.87 0.13
CA SER A 68 17.50 -24.97 -0.92
C SER A 68 18.26 -23.76 -0.37
N LEU A 69 17.77 -23.16 0.72
CA LEU A 69 18.46 -22.07 1.41
C LEU A 69 19.82 -22.52 1.98
N ARG A 70 19.89 -23.72 2.57
CA ARG A 70 21.17 -24.28 3.04
C ARG A 70 22.19 -24.36 1.91
N GLN A 71 21.76 -24.73 0.70
CA GLN A 71 22.67 -24.80 -0.42
C GLN A 71 23.11 -23.42 -0.92
N CYS A 72 22.21 -22.43 -0.99
CA CYS A 72 22.60 -21.06 -1.34
C CYS A 72 23.60 -20.47 -0.32
N ILE A 73 23.41 -20.75 0.98
CA ILE A 73 24.35 -20.31 2.02
C ILE A 73 25.71 -20.99 1.89
N LYS A 74 25.77 -22.26 1.47
CA LYS A 74 27.04 -22.92 1.15
C LYS A 74 27.75 -22.21 -0.01
N ASP A 75 27.02 -21.86 -1.07
CA ASP A 75 27.59 -21.15 -2.22
C ASP A 75 28.12 -19.76 -1.83
N LEU A 76 27.38 -19.02 -0.99
CA LEU A 76 27.84 -17.73 -0.44
C LEU A 76 29.08 -17.86 0.46
N ARG A 77 29.13 -18.89 1.31
CA ARG A 77 30.32 -19.18 2.15
C ARG A 77 31.54 -19.55 1.31
N ARG A 78 31.34 -20.32 0.24
CA ARG A 78 32.41 -20.65 -0.72
C ARG A 78 32.95 -19.37 -1.35
N LEU A 79 32.06 -18.49 -1.83
CA LEU A 79 32.45 -17.20 -2.39
C LEU A 79 33.27 -16.36 -1.40
N ALA A 80 32.82 -16.24 -0.15
CA ALA A 80 33.55 -15.51 0.89
C ALA A 80 34.96 -16.09 1.13
N THR A 81 35.08 -17.43 1.11
CA THR A 81 36.36 -18.13 1.32
C THR A 81 37.32 -17.94 0.13
N GLU A 82 36.83 -18.13 -1.09
CA GLU A 82 37.62 -17.99 -2.33
C GLU A 82 38.10 -16.55 -2.53
N THR A 83 37.24 -15.58 -2.23
CA THR A 83 37.58 -14.15 -2.32
C THR A 83 38.39 -13.65 -1.12
N ARG A 84 38.48 -14.42 -0.01
CA ARG A 84 39.06 -13.99 1.28
C ARG A 84 38.40 -12.72 1.83
N LEU A 85 37.09 -12.56 1.61
CA LEU A 85 36.31 -11.41 2.06
C LEU A 85 35.35 -11.83 3.16
N ASN A 86 35.40 -11.11 4.28
CA ASN A 86 34.53 -11.36 5.44
C ASN A 86 33.23 -10.54 5.34
N PHE A 87 32.47 -10.74 4.26
CA PHE A 87 31.22 -10.00 4.05
C PHE A 87 29.98 -10.69 4.60
N LEU A 88 30.08 -11.95 5.02
CA LEU A 88 28.94 -12.78 5.39
C LEU A 88 28.97 -13.17 6.88
N THR A 89 27.88 -12.89 7.59
CA THR A 89 27.64 -13.38 8.95
C THR A 89 26.61 -14.49 8.90
N VAL A 90 26.97 -15.71 9.28
CA VAL A 90 26.05 -16.86 9.25
C VAL A 90 25.86 -17.44 10.65
N ASP A 91 24.63 -17.39 11.14
CA ASP A 91 24.19 -18.02 12.38
C ASP A 91 23.20 -19.18 12.08
N LYS A 92 22.85 -19.95 13.12
CA LYS A 92 21.84 -21.01 13.10
C LYS A 92 20.46 -20.48 12.70
N LEU A 93 20.12 -19.25 13.11
CA LEU A 93 18.79 -18.66 12.86
C LEU A 93 18.79 -17.50 11.86
N VAL A 94 19.92 -16.81 11.70
CA VAL A 94 20.02 -15.56 10.96
C VAL A 94 21.12 -15.65 9.91
N LEU A 95 20.89 -15.01 8.76
CA LEU A 95 21.91 -14.73 7.76
C LEU A 95 22.04 -13.21 7.65
N GLY A 96 23.27 -12.71 7.59
CA GLY A 96 23.52 -11.29 7.40
C GLY A 96 24.75 -11.03 6.56
N ILE A 97 24.89 -9.77 6.18
CA ILE A 97 26.04 -9.21 5.50
C ILE A 97 26.69 -8.14 6.39
N ASP A 98 27.99 -7.92 6.22
CA ASP A 98 28.68 -6.76 6.75
C ASP A 98 28.67 -5.65 5.67
N PRO A 99 27.85 -4.60 5.82
CA PRO A 99 27.76 -3.53 4.83
C PRO A 99 29.08 -2.79 4.62
N THR A 100 29.98 -2.79 5.61
CA THR A 100 31.27 -2.07 5.50
C THR A 100 32.26 -2.76 4.56
N SER A 101 32.06 -4.06 4.32
CA SER A 101 32.88 -4.90 3.45
C SER A 101 32.36 -4.95 2.01
N ILE A 102 31.15 -4.42 1.77
CA ILE A 102 30.46 -4.42 0.49
C ILE A 102 30.34 -2.98 -0.01
N ARG A 103 30.62 -2.76 -1.29
CA ARG A 103 30.32 -1.51 -1.98
C ARG A 103 29.17 -1.75 -2.94
N SER A 104 28.07 -1.03 -2.78
CA SER A 104 27.01 -1.03 -3.78
C SER A 104 27.05 0.24 -4.62
N ASP A 105 26.63 0.12 -5.88
CA ASP A 105 26.34 1.27 -6.75
C ASP A 105 25.19 2.13 -6.22
N MET A 106 24.27 1.56 -5.45
CA MET A 106 23.23 2.28 -4.71
C MET A 106 23.80 3.21 -3.65
N ASP A 107 24.68 2.71 -2.78
CA ASP A 107 25.37 3.55 -1.79
C ASP A 107 26.27 4.59 -2.46
N GLU A 108 26.80 4.27 -3.64
CA GLU A 108 27.58 5.20 -4.43
C GLU A 108 26.73 6.30 -5.06
N LEU A 109 25.53 5.96 -5.53
CA LEU A 109 24.58 6.92 -6.07
C LEU A 109 24.12 7.88 -4.98
N GLU A 110 23.76 7.37 -3.80
CA GLU A 110 23.37 8.20 -2.66
C GLU A 110 24.49 9.18 -2.27
N ARG A 111 25.72 8.69 -2.11
CA ARG A 111 26.89 9.54 -1.84
C ARG A 111 27.12 10.58 -2.93
N ALA A 112 27.05 10.19 -4.20
CA ALA A 112 27.22 11.12 -5.32
C ALA A 112 26.16 12.21 -5.33
N LEU A 113 24.92 11.89 -4.96
CA LEU A 113 23.83 12.85 -4.87
C LEU A 113 23.97 13.77 -3.65
N ASP A 114 24.39 13.25 -2.50
CA ASP A 114 24.67 14.05 -1.29
C ASP A 114 25.84 15.03 -1.52
N ASP A 115 26.88 14.59 -2.22
CA ASP A 115 28.03 15.41 -2.61
C ASP A 115 27.72 16.36 -3.81
N ARG A 116 26.49 16.33 -4.34
CA ARG A 116 26.06 17.04 -5.57
C ARG A 116 26.93 16.76 -6.80
N ASN A 117 27.55 15.59 -6.85
CA ASN A 117 28.31 15.10 -7.99
C ASN A 117 27.37 14.42 -9.02
N TYR A 118 26.62 15.25 -9.74
CA TYR A 118 25.62 14.77 -10.70
C TYR A 118 26.21 14.02 -11.90
N ASP A 119 27.45 14.30 -12.29
CA ASP A 119 28.13 13.55 -13.36
C ASP A 119 28.36 12.09 -12.94
N ARG A 120 28.78 11.86 -11.69
CA ARG A 120 28.91 10.51 -11.15
C ARG A 120 27.55 9.84 -10.98
N ALA A 121 26.54 10.56 -10.50
CA ALA A 121 25.18 10.05 -10.36
C ALA A 121 24.60 9.62 -11.71
N LEU A 122 24.74 10.43 -12.76
CA LEU A 122 24.26 10.14 -14.10
C LEU A 122 24.92 8.89 -14.70
N LEU A 123 26.22 8.70 -14.45
CA LEU A 123 26.95 7.51 -14.88
C LEU A 123 26.41 6.23 -14.21
N LEU A 124 26.07 6.29 -12.92
CA LEU A 124 25.48 5.18 -12.19
C LEU A 124 24.04 4.89 -12.65
N LEU A 125 23.27 5.95 -12.94
CA LEU A 125 21.91 5.87 -13.44
C LEU A 125 21.80 5.49 -14.92
N GLY A 126 22.90 5.42 -15.67
CA GLY A 126 22.87 5.13 -17.12
C GLY A 126 22.24 3.78 -17.50
N LYS A 127 22.07 2.86 -16.53
CA LYS A 127 21.35 1.59 -16.68
C LYS A 127 20.07 1.48 -15.85
N ALA A 128 19.60 2.58 -15.25
CA ALA A 128 18.41 2.56 -14.41
C ALA A 128 17.15 2.13 -15.19
N ARG A 129 17.10 2.40 -16.51
CA ARG A 129 16.03 1.94 -17.40
C ARG A 129 15.92 0.43 -17.53
N ASP A 130 17.01 -0.31 -17.28
CA ASP A 130 17.00 -1.77 -17.27
C ASP A 130 16.31 -2.32 -16.00
N GLY A 131 15.97 -1.45 -15.03
CA GLY A 131 15.35 -1.81 -13.76
C GLY A 131 16.37 -2.10 -12.66
N LEU A 132 15.87 -2.52 -11.49
CA LEU A 132 16.70 -2.90 -10.35
C LEU A 132 16.98 -4.40 -10.36
N CYS A 133 18.25 -4.79 -10.26
CA CYS A 133 18.73 -6.17 -10.22
C CYS A 133 18.28 -7.02 -11.42
N ALA A 134 18.28 -6.43 -12.62
CA ALA A 134 17.92 -7.12 -13.85
C ALA A 134 18.70 -8.44 -13.99
N GLY A 135 18.00 -9.51 -14.37
CA GLY A 135 18.57 -10.85 -14.41
C GLY A 135 18.42 -11.63 -13.10
N LEU A 136 17.78 -11.07 -12.08
CA LEU A 136 17.26 -11.81 -10.92
C LEU A 136 15.76 -12.08 -10.97
N ASP A 137 15.08 -11.69 -12.05
CA ASP A 137 13.66 -11.93 -12.31
C ASP A 137 13.33 -13.45 -12.39
N ASP A 138 12.09 -13.86 -12.13
CA ASP A 138 11.68 -15.27 -12.13
C ASP A 138 12.43 -16.13 -11.09
N CYS A 139 12.91 -15.53 -10.00
CA CYS A 139 13.47 -16.32 -8.90
C CYS A 139 12.35 -16.97 -8.08
N ASP A 140 11.35 -16.18 -7.71
CA ASP A 140 10.18 -16.61 -6.96
C ASP A 140 9.12 -15.50 -7.03
N PRO A 141 7.81 -15.81 -7.17
CA PRO A 141 6.78 -14.77 -7.28
C PRO A 141 6.80 -13.74 -6.14
N VAL A 142 7.12 -14.14 -4.92
CA VAL A 142 7.17 -13.22 -3.76
C VAL A 142 8.40 -12.30 -3.85
N PHE A 143 9.56 -12.85 -4.22
CA PHE A 143 10.78 -12.05 -4.44
C PHE A 143 10.63 -11.10 -5.61
N ASP A 144 10.14 -11.57 -6.75
CA ASP A 144 9.98 -10.76 -7.96
C ASP A 144 9.04 -9.59 -7.70
N ASN A 145 7.98 -9.84 -6.91
CA ASN A 145 7.07 -8.80 -6.50
C ASN A 145 7.70 -7.78 -5.56
N TRP A 146 8.42 -8.26 -4.55
CA TRP A 146 9.16 -7.40 -3.64
C TRP A 146 10.20 -6.55 -4.39
N LEU A 147 10.93 -7.13 -5.35
CA LEU A 147 11.94 -6.42 -6.15
C LEU A 147 11.31 -5.33 -7.02
N ARG A 148 10.18 -5.62 -7.68
CA ARG A 148 9.40 -4.60 -8.42
C ARG A 148 9.00 -3.45 -7.51
N MET A 149 8.49 -3.75 -6.31
CA MET A 149 8.13 -2.72 -5.34
C MET A 149 9.33 -1.87 -4.91
N GLN A 150 10.47 -2.50 -4.59
CA GLN A 150 11.68 -1.78 -4.22
C GLN A 150 12.17 -0.87 -5.34
N SER A 151 12.09 -1.34 -6.60
CA SER A 151 12.42 -0.53 -7.76
C SER A 151 11.54 0.72 -7.86
N THR A 152 10.21 0.58 -7.73
CA THR A 152 9.28 1.72 -7.75
C THR A 152 9.53 2.68 -6.60
N MET A 153 9.63 2.18 -5.36
CA MET A 153 9.87 3.02 -4.18
C MET A 153 11.19 3.80 -4.28
N MET A 154 12.24 3.17 -4.79
CA MET A 154 13.54 3.79 -5.02
C MET A 154 13.42 4.92 -6.05
N THR A 155 12.81 4.63 -7.21
CA THR A 155 12.59 5.62 -8.28
C THR A 155 11.81 6.83 -7.75
N ASP A 156 10.67 6.60 -7.10
CA ASP A 156 9.83 7.67 -6.54
C ASP A 156 10.60 8.53 -5.53
N ARG A 157 11.36 7.91 -4.63
CA ARG A 157 12.17 8.64 -3.63
C ARG A 157 13.24 9.51 -4.29
N LEU A 158 13.97 8.96 -5.25
CA LEU A 158 15.05 9.66 -5.94
C LEU A 158 14.52 10.79 -6.82
N VAL A 159 13.47 10.53 -7.62
CA VAL A 159 12.82 11.54 -8.46
C VAL A 159 12.26 12.67 -7.60
N THR A 160 11.56 12.36 -6.50
CA THR A 160 11.04 13.38 -5.58
C THR A 160 12.16 14.28 -5.03
N ARG A 161 13.29 13.69 -4.60
CA ARG A 161 14.44 14.45 -4.08
C ARG A 161 15.07 15.32 -5.17
N LEU A 162 15.32 14.75 -6.35
CA LEU A 162 15.92 15.45 -7.48
C LEU A 162 15.02 16.57 -8.01
N ALA A 163 13.70 16.36 -8.08
CA ALA A 163 12.73 17.38 -8.48
C ALA A 163 12.74 18.57 -7.51
N ALA A 164 12.77 18.30 -6.20
CA ALA A 164 12.92 19.34 -5.19
C ALA A 164 14.21 20.15 -5.36
N TRP A 165 15.33 19.50 -5.72
CA TRP A 165 16.59 20.18 -6.02
C TRP A 165 16.53 20.95 -7.34
N LEU A 166 15.90 20.40 -8.38
CA LEU A 166 15.71 21.09 -9.66
C LEU A 166 14.90 22.39 -9.47
N ALA A 167 13.87 22.36 -8.64
CA ALA A 167 13.06 23.55 -8.35
C ALA A 167 13.84 24.63 -7.57
N ALA A 168 14.70 24.22 -6.64
CA ALA A 168 15.46 25.15 -5.79
C ALA A 168 16.78 25.64 -6.42
N GLU A 169 17.37 24.88 -7.34
CA GLU A 169 18.68 25.18 -7.92
C GLU A 169 18.58 26.30 -8.97
N THR A 170 19.54 27.23 -8.92
CA THR A 170 19.59 28.38 -9.83
C THR A 170 20.71 28.27 -10.86
N ASP A 171 21.78 27.51 -10.57
CA ASP A 171 22.89 27.30 -11.49
C ASP A 171 22.44 26.50 -12.72
N PRO A 172 22.48 27.08 -13.94
CA PRO A 172 22.13 26.41 -15.19
C PRO A 172 22.79 25.04 -15.41
N ARG A 173 24.06 24.90 -15.03
CA ARG A 173 24.81 23.66 -15.27
C ARG A 173 24.34 22.55 -14.34
N GLN A 174 24.09 22.88 -13.08
CA GLN A 174 23.56 21.93 -12.11
C GLN A 174 22.12 21.55 -12.43
N ARG A 175 21.26 22.52 -12.77
CA ARG A 175 19.87 22.25 -13.20
C ARG A 175 19.81 21.25 -14.36
N LYS A 176 20.66 21.43 -15.38
CA LYS A 176 20.77 20.50 -16.51
C LYS A 176 21.16 19.09 -16.05
N SER A 177 22.12 19.00 -15.13
CA SER A 177 22.64 17.71 -14.64
C SER A 177 21.61 16.99 -13.76
N ILE A 178 20.86 17.72 -12.93
CA ILE A 178 19.74 17.21 -12.15
C ILE A 178 18.63 16.71 -13.09
N ALA A 179 18.22 17.51 -14.08
CA ALA A 179 17.22 17.12 -15.07
C ALA A 179 17.65 15.84 -15.83
N ALA A 180 18.93 15.73 -16.21
CA ALA A 180 19.45 14.53 -16.84
C ALA A 180 19.36 13.29 -15.94
N CYS A 181 19.62 13.43 -14.63
CA CYS A 181 19.44 12.34 -13.67
C CYS A 181 17.97 11.92 -13.55
N ILE A 182 17.06 12.89 -13.48
CA ILE A 182 15.61 12.62 -13.43
C ILE A 182 15.19 11.82 -14.68
N LEU A 183 15.61 12.24 -15.87
CA LEU A 183 15.22 11.57 -17.13
C LEU A 183 15.80 10.15 -17.33
N GLN A 184 16.77 9.73 -16.51
CA GLN A 184 17.19 8.32 -16.44
C GLN A 184 16.23 7.46 -15.60
N LEU A 185 15.57 8.08 -14.61
CA LEU A 185 14.65 7.42 -13.68
C LEU A 185 13.20 7.50 -14.17
N ASP A 186 12.78 8.67 -14.63
CA ASP A 186 11.47 8.99 -15.19
C ASP A 186 11.64 9.79 -16.49
N PRO A 187 11.56 9.14 -17.67
CA PRO A 187 11.68 9.80 -18.96
C PRO A 187 10.60 10.84 -19.26
N PHE A 188 9.48 10.80 -18.53
CA PHE A 188 8.29 11.61 -18.80
C PHE A 188 8.05 12.70 -17.76
N PHE A 189 9.05 12.99 -16.91
CA PHE A 189 8.97 14.06 -15.92
C PHE A 189 9.02 15.46 -16.58
N ASP A 190 7.87 16.13 -16.62
CA ASP A 190 7.65 17.37 -17.39
C ASP A 190 8.69 18.47 -17.11
N ASP A 191 8.97 18.81 -15.84
CA ASP A 191 9.91 19.88 -15.51
C ASP A 191 11.34 19.58 -15.98
N ALA A 192 11.75 18.31 -15.95
CA ALA A 192 13.07 17.89 -16.42
C ALA A 192 13.14 17.91 -17.96
N VAL A 193 12.05 17.56 -18.65
CA VAL A 193 11.92 17.70 -20.11
C VAL A 193 11.99 19.17 -20.51
N VAL A 194 11.25 20.04 -19.83
CA VAL A 194 11.24 21.50 -20.04
C VAL A 194 12.64 22.10 -19.85
N GLU A 195 13.32 21.78 -18.75
CA GLU A 195 14.69 22.25 -18.51
C GLU A 195 15.64 21.76 -19.61
N THR A 196 15.54 20.49 -20.00
CA THR A 196 16.40 19.91 -21.05
C THR A 196 16.19 20.58 -22.39
N ILE A 197 14.95 20.82 -22.82
CA ILE A 197 14.63 21.52 -24.07
C ILE A 197 15.22 22.94 -24.06
N ARG A 198 15.04 23.70 -22.96
CA ARG A 198 15.59 25.05 -22.83
C ARG A 198 17.12 25.04 -22.95
N ARG A 199 17.80 24.12 -22.27
CA ARG A 199 19.27 24.04 -22.27
C ARG A 199 19.84 23.59 -23.60
N VAL A 200 19.27 22.55 -24.21
CA VAL A 200 19.69 22.09 -25.54
C VAL A 200 19.51 23.20 -26.58
N CYS A 201 18.42 23.97 -26.50
CA CYS A 201 18.19 25.08 -27.41
C CYS A 201 19.23 26.20 -27.23
N GLN A 202 19.56 26.55 -25.99
CA GLN A 202 20.57 27.58 -25.66
C GLN A 202 21.98 27.18 -26.09
N GLU A 203 22.37 25.92 -25.84
CA GLU A 203 23.74 25.46 -26.08
C GLU A 203 23.98 24.98 -27.51
N SER A 204 22.97 24.39 -28.13
CA SER A 204 23.10 23.67 -29.40
C SER A 204 22.07 24.04 -30.47
N GLY A 205 21.24 25.05 -30.22
CA GLY A 205 20.27 25.59 -31.16
C GLY A 205 18.94 24.84 -31.23
N TYR A 206 17.95 25.50 -31.84
CA TYR A 206 16.57 25.03 -31.95
C TYR A 206 16.43 23.63 -32.57
N ALA A 207 17.20 23.32 -33.62
CA ALA A 207 17.09 22.05 -34.34
C ALA A 207 17.35 20.84 -33.43
N ARG A 208 18.32 20.92 -32.52
CA ARG A 208 18.60 19.83 -31.56
C ARG A 208 17.56 19.74 -30.45
N ALA A 209 17.03 20.89 -29.99
CA ALA A 209 15.93 20.90 -29.03
C ALA A 209 14.65 20.31 -29.62
N ARG A 210 14.38 20.59 -30.89
CA ARG A 210 13.25 20.02 -31.64
C ARG A 210 13.40 18.51 -31.82
N ALA A 211 14.58 18.04 -32.20
CA ALA A 211 14.86 16.60 -32.33
C ALA A 211 14.68 15.86 -30.99
N PHE A 212 15.12 16.46 -29.88
CA PHE A 212 14.88 15.90 -28.54
C PHE A 212 13.38 15.82 -28.22
N PHE A 213 12.62 16.88 -28.48
CA PHE A 213 11.17 16.91 -28.29
C PHE A 213 10.44 15.86 -29.14
N GLU A 214 10.82 15.70 -30.40
CA GLU A 214 10.20 14.72 -31.30
C GLU A 214 10.44 13.28 -30.82
N ARG A 215 11.64 12.99 -30.29
CA ARG A 215 11.91 11.69 -29.66
C ARG A 215 11.06 11.48 -28.41
N TYR A 216 11.01 12.46 -27.51
CA TYR A 216 10.16 12.41 -26.31
C TYR A 216 8.68 12.18 -26.67
N ALA A 217 8.15 12.89 -27.68
CA ALA A 217 6.77 12.75 -28.12
C ALA A 217 6.49 11.36 -28.72
N ALA A 218 7.44 10.79 -29.46
CA ALA A 218 7.35 9.45 -30.01
C ALA A 218 7.38 8.38 -28.90
N GLU A 219 8.30 8.50 -27.93
CA GLU A 219 8.40 7.61 -26.76
C GLU A 219 7.13 7.68 -25.91
N LEU A 220 6.63 8.87 -25.59
CA LEU A 220 5.39 9.05 -24.80
C LEU A 220 4.16 8.44 -25.49
N LYS A 221 4.09 8.55 -26.82
CA LYS A 221 3.01 7.94 -27.60
C LYS A 221 3.13 6.42 -27.66
N ALA A 222 4.35 5.88 -27.78
CA ALA A 222 4.58 4.45 -27.83
C ALA A 222 4.30 3.77 -26.48
N ASP A 223 4.74 4.38 -25.38
CA ASP A 223 4.72 3.76 -24.05
C ASP A 223 3.42 4.03 -23.28
N MET A 224 2.79 5.20 -23.49
CA MET A 224 1.61 5.63 -22.70
C MET A 224 0.37 5.97 -23.55
N ASP A 225 0.46 5.93 -24.88
CA ASP A 225 -0.57 6.39 -25.83
C ASP A 225 -0.97 7.88 -25.68
N LEU A 226 -0.21 8.66 -24.90
CA LEU A 226 -0.47 10.06 -24.59
C LEU A 226 0.16 11.03 -25.60
N ARG A 227 -0.28 12.30 -25.56
CA ARG A 227 0.32 13.41 -26.31
C ARG A 227 1.12 14.31 -25.35
N PRO A 228 2.17 15.00 -25.84
CA PRO A 228 2.91 15.96 -25.04
C PRO A 228 2.01 17.02 -24.39
N PRO A 229 2.26 17.38 -23.12
CA PRO A 229 1.55 18.46 -22.44
C PRO A 229 1.59 19.80 -23.18
N GLY A 230 0.52 20.59 -23.04
CA GLY A 230 0.38 21.89 -23.71
C GLY A 230 1.46 22.91 -23.33
N GLU A 231 2.06 22.79 -22.15
CA GLU A 231 3.20 23.62 -21.74
C GLU A 231 4.46 23.34 -22.57
N ILE A 232 4.83 22.07 -22.75
CA ILE A 232 5.99 21.66 -23.55
C ILE A 232 5.79 22.05 -25.02
N LEU A 233 4.57 21.89 -25.55
CA LEU A 233 4.22 22.35 -26.90
C LEU A 233 4.42 23.86 -27.06
N ARG A 234 3.90 24.67 -26.13
CA ARG A 234 4.07 26.13 -26.14
C ARG A 234 5.53 26.53 -26.03
N LEU A 235 6.32 25.84 -25.22
CA LEU A 235 7.77 26.06 -25.10
C LEU A 235 8.48 25.84 -26.43
N VAL A 236 8.23 24.70 -27.09
CA VAL A 236 8.88 24.37 -28.37
C VAL A 236 8.46 25.33 -29.48
N GLU A 237 7.22 25.82 -29.46
CA GLU A 237 6.78 26.86 -30.39
C GLU A 237 7.44 28.22 -30.09
N ALA A 238 7.53 28.62 -28.83
CA ALA A 238 8.18 29.87 -28.42
C ALA A 238 9.69 29.92 -28.73
N LEU A 239 10.36 28.76 -28.77
CA LEU A 239 11.78 28.64 -29.09
C LEU A 239 12.09 28.68 -30.60
N LYS A 240 11.06 28.70 -31.49
CA LYS A 240 11.28 28.77 -32.94
C LYS A 240 12.00 30.08 -33.32
N PRO A 241 13.13 30.01 -34.03
CA PRO A 241 13.80 31.21 -34.51
C PRO A 241 12.94 31.89 -35.58
N GLY A 242 12.49 33.12 -35.33
CA GLY A 242 11.89 33.98 -36.36
C GLY A 242 10.42 34.41 -36.19
N LYS A 243 9.83 34.42 -34.99
CA LYS A 243 8.58 35.17 -34.77
C LYS A 243 8.56 35.89 -33.42
N GLY A 244 8.69 37.22 -33.49
CA GLY A 244 8.02 38.10 -32.54
C GLY A 244 6.50 37.97 -32.70
N GLU A 245 5.81 38.20 -31.59
CA GLU A 245 4.38 38.42 -31.39
C GLU A 245 3.45 38.17 -32.60
N GLU A 246 2.64 37.11 -32.55
CA GLU A 246 1.30 37.15 -33.14
C GLU A 246 0.34 36.10 -32.54
N LYS A 247 -0.63 36.65 -31.78
CA LYS A 247 -2.04 36.27 -31.56
C LYS A 247 -2.46 34.84 -31.20
N GLN A 248 -3.11 34.79 -30.03
CA GLN A 248 -4.15 33.85 -29.61
C GLN A 248 -5.09 33.46 -30.76
N ALA A 249 -5.26 32.15 -30.93
CA ALA A 249 -6.39 31.57 -31.65
C ALA A 249 -7.33 30.93 -30.63
N THR A 250 -8.52 31.52 -30.53
CA THR A 250 -9.74 31.01 -29.89
C THR A 250 -10.37 29.92 -30.76
N GLY A 251 -11.03 28.94 -30.13
CA GLY A 251 -12.05 28.12 -30.79
C GLY A 251 -12.03 26.63 -30.45
N PRO A 252 -13.02 26.10 -29.71
CA PRO A 252 -13.09 24.70 -29.30
C PRO A 252 -13.75 23.83 -30.39
N GLY A 253 -13.16 22.68 -30.68
CA GLY A 253 -13.81 21.59 -31.38
C GLY A 253 -14.31 20.57 -30.37
N LEU A 254 -15.52 20.77 -29.83
CA LEU A 254 -16.23 19.72 -29.09
C LEU A 254 -16.60 18.61 -30.09
N VAL A 255 -15.84 17.52 -30.03
CA VAL A 255 -16.32 16.24 -30.57
C VAL A 255 -17.36 15.73 -29.57
N GLN A 256 -18.64 15.88 -29.92
CA GLN A 256 -19.70 15.13 -29.27
C GLN A 256 -19.51 13.65 -29.63
N SER A 257 -19.04 12.85 -28.68
CA SER A 257 -19.15 11.39 -28.78
C SER A 257 -20.54 10.99 -28.33
N GLU A 258 -21.21 10.23 -29.19
CA GLU A 258 -22.53 9.63 -29.02
C GLU A 258 -22.73 8.99 -27.65
N HIS A 259 -23.92 9.21 -27.10
CA HIS A 259 -24.45 8.51 -25.94
C HIS A 259 -24.41 6.99 -26.18
N ASP A 260 -23.40 6.34 -25.61
CA ASP A 260 -23.46 4.91 -25.32
C ASP A 260 -23.90 4.78 -23.86
N SER A 261 -25.10 4.24 -23.65
CA SER A 261 -25.68 3.89 -22.36
C SER A 261 -24.91 2.76 -21.69
N ARG A 262 -23.65 3.03 -21.34
CA ARG A 262 -22.79 2.12 -20.60
C ARG A 262 -23.11 2.24 -19.11
N ILE A 263 -23.30 1.08 -18.47
CA ILE A 263 -23.22 0.95 -17.02
C ILE A 263 -21.91 1.63 -16.60
N PRO A 264 -21.93 2.69 -15.77
CA PRO A 264 -20.71 3.40 -15.43
C PRO A 264 -19.77 2.44 -14.70
N GLY A 265 -18.54 2.35 -15.19
CA GLY A 265 -17.47 1.52 -14.64
C GLY A 265 -16.94 2.05 -13.31
N LYS A 266 -15.61 1.94 -13.10
CA LYS A 266 -14.91 2.43 -11.90
C LYS A 266 -15.36 3.86 -11.56
N PRO A 267 -15.57 4.18 -10.27
CA PRO A 267 -15.99 5.52 -9.87
C PRO A 267 -15.08 6.62 -10.40
N MET A 268 -15.68 7.73 -10.85
CA MET A 268 -14.97 8.86 -11.45
C MET A 268 -15.00 10.06 -10.52
N ILE A 269 -13.82 10.64 -10.30
CA ILE A 269 -13.61 11.79 -9.40
C ILE A 269 -13.02 12.93 -10.23
N ALA A 270 -13.64 14.11 -10.20
CA ALA A 270 -13.11 15.30 -10.85
C ALA A 270 -12.53 16.26 -9.81
N ILE A 271 -11.25 16.57 -9.88
CA ILE A 271 -10.65 17.69 -9.15
C ILE A 271 -10.82 18.96 -9.98
N ILE A 272 -11.50 19.94 -9.41
CA ILE A 272 -11.94 21.16 -10.07
C ILE A 272 -11.22 22.34 -9.41
N ILE A 273 -10.38 23.00 -10.20
CA ILE A 273 -9.63 24.18 -9.75
C ILE A 273 -10.42 25.43 -10.09
N ALA A 274 -10.84 26.18 -9.07
CA ALA A 274 -11.53 27.45 -9.25
C ALA A 274 -10.51 28.58 -9.46
N ARG A 275 -10.29 28.99 -10.73
CA ARG A 275 -9.38 30.10 -11.01
C ARG A 275 -10.00 31.45 -10.61
N ARG A 276 -9.24 32.23 -9.86
CA ARG A 276 -9.38 33.69 -9.75
C ARG A 276 -8.07 34.31 -10.22
N GLU A 277 -8.14 35.45 -10.90
CA GLU A 277 -6.99 36.31 -11.17
C GLU A 277 -6.40 36.80 -9.82
N ALA A 278 -5.49 36.02 -9.22
CA ALA A 278 -4.84 36.35 -7.95
C ALA A 278 -3.42 35.76 -7.88
N GLU A 279 -2.54 36.41 -7.10
CA GLU A 279 -1.09 36.16 -6.98
C GLU A 279 -0.67 34.74 -6.53
N ASN A 280 -1.63 33.85 -6.20
CA ASN A 280 -1.40 32.53 -5.60
C ASN A 280 -1.84 31.32 -6.46
N GLU A 281 -2.07 31.50 -7.78
CA GLU A 281 -2.49 30.41 -8.69
C GLU A 281 -1.59 29.16 -8.62
N HIS A 282 -0.27 29.36 -8.45
CA HIS A 282 0.70 28.27 -8.39
C HIS A 282 0.49 27.33 -7.20
N LEU A 283 0.01 27.85 -6.06
CA LEU A 283 -0.22 27.05 -4.84
C LEU A 283 -1.50 26.22 -4.95
N GLN A 284 -2.57 26.76 -5.56
CA GLN A 284 -3.79 25.99 -5.84
C GLN A 284 -3.53 24.83 -6.80
N PHE A 285 -2.76 25.09 -7.86
CA PHE A 285 -2.38 24.06 -8.83
C PHE A 285 -1.52 22.97 -8.18
N ALA A 286 -0.50 23.34 -7.41
CA ALA A 286 0.31 22.37 -6.66
C ALA A 286 -0.55 21.51 -5.71
N LEU A 287 -1.50 22.11 -5.01
CA LEU A 287 -2.43 21.39 -4.15
C LEU A 287 -3.31 20.39 -4.93
N ALA A 288 -3.86 20.83 -6.06
CA ALA A 288 -4.66 19.99 -6.93
C ALA A 288 -3.87 18.81 -7.50
N THR A 289 -2.63 19.04 -7.95
CA THR A 289 -1.76 18.00 -8.53
C THR A 289 -1.34 16.97 -7.48
N GLU A 290 -0.98 17.38 -6.27
CA GLU A 290 -0.64 16.46 -5.18
C GLU A 290 -1.86 15.66 -4.69
N LEU A 291 -3.03 16.30 -4.59
CA LEU A 291 -4.27 15.58 -4.29
C LEU A 291 -4.60 14.59 -5.40
N LEU A 292 -4.48 15.00 -6.67
CA LEU A 292 -4.68 14.13 -7.83
C LEU A 292 -3.72 12.94 -7.79
N ALA A 293 -2.43 13.17 -7.55
CA ALA A 293 -1.43 12.12 -7.42
C ALA A 293 -1.75 11.18 -6.25
N SER A 294 -2.09 11.72 -5.08
CA SER A 294 -2.46 10.94 -3.89
C SER A 294 -3.68 10.06 -4.13
N ILE A 295 -4.71 10.57 -4.80
CA ILE A 295 -5.91 9.78 -5.08
C ILE A 295 -5.71 8.86 -6.29
N SER A 296 -4.88 9.22 -7.27
CA SER A 296 -4.61 8.39 -8.45
C SER A 296 -3.82 7.11 -8.11
N ARG A 297 -3.15 7.08 -6.95
CA ARG A 297 -2.56 5.84 -6.39
C ARG A 297 -3.59 4.75 -6.12
N PHE A 298 -4.86 5.10 -5.95
CA PHE A 298 -5.94 4.14 -5.74
C PHE A 298 -6.57 3.73 -7.07
N ARG A 299 -6.31 2.49 -7.50
CA ARG A 299 -6.72 1.99 -8.83
C ARG A 299 -8.20 1.57 -8.96
N HIS A 300 -8.97 1.73 -7.89
CA HIS A 300 -10.40 1.38 -7.84
C HIS A 300 -11.33 2.55 -8.18
N TRP A 301 -10.78 3.75 -8.42
CA TRP A 301 -11.46 4.87 -9.05
C TRP A 301 -10.56 5.49 -10.12
N THR A 302 -11.15 6.34 -10.95
CA THR A 302 -10.45 7.16 -11.94
C THR A 302 -10.55 8.61 -11.49
N ALA A 303 -9.42 9.30 -11.43
CA ALA A 303 -9.39 10.73 -11.13
C ALA A 303 -9.00 11.53 -12.37
N LEU A 304 -9.65 12.67 -12.56
CA LEU A 304 -9.37 13.64 -13.62
C LEU A 304 -9.33 15.03 -13.03
N SER A 305 -8.57 15.94 -13.65
CA SER A 305 -8.54 17.35 -13.27
C SER A 305 -9.20 18.20 -14.34
N THR A 306 -9.97 19.20 -13.91
CA THR A 306 -10.61 20.20 -14.76
C THR A 306 -10.51 21.57 -14.11
N GLU A 307 -10.70 22.64 -14.89
CA GLU A 307 -10.65 24.01 -14.41
C GLU A 307 -12.03 24.67 -14.56
N LEU A 308 -12.39 25.49 -13.58
CA LEU A 308 -13.63 26.26 -13.58
C LEU A 308 -13.29 27.76 -13.49
N GLN A 309 -13.63 28.52 -14.53
CA GLN A 309 -13.48 29.98 -14.57
C GLN A 309 -14.84 30.65 -14.35
N THR A 310 -15.16 31.01 -13.10
CA THR A 310 -16.36 31.80 -12.78
C THR A 310 -16.20 32.58 -11.47
N SER A 311 -16.83 33.75 -11.38
CA SER A 311 -16.78 34.64 -10.21
C SER A 311 -17.75 34.23 -9.09
N ARG A 312 -18.77 33.42 -9.41
CA ARG A 312 -19.70 32.78 -8.47
C ARG A 312 -19.84 31.31 -8.84
N ILE A 313 -19.52 30.43 -7.88
CA ILE A 313 -19.53 28.98 -8.08
C ILE A 313 -20.76 28.41 -7.38
N SER A 314 -21.72 27.90 -8.15
CA SER A 314 -22.83 27.09 -7.65
C SER A 314 -22.51 25.59 -7.78
N PHE A 315 -23.26 24.74 -7.08
CA PHE A 315 -23.17 23.29 -7.24
C PHE A 315 -23.33 22.84 -8.70
N GLU A 316 -24.22 23.48 -9.45
CA GLU A 316 -24.48 23.15 -10.85
C GLU A 316 -23.29 23.51 -11.75
N ASP A 317 -22.61 24.63 -11.49
CA ASP A 317 -21.39 24.99 -12.23
C ASP A 317 -20.28 23.97 -12.03
N VAL A 318 -20.13 23.46 -10.80
CA VAL A 318 -19.16 22.41 -10.45
C VAL A 318 -19.51 21.10 -11.15
N ARG A 319 -20.80 20.73 -11.19
CA ARG A 319 -21.30 19.51 -11.86
C ARG A 319 -21.09 19.55 -13.38
N VAL A 320 -21.42 20.67 -14.01
CA VAL A 320 -21.22 20.88 -15.45
C VAL A 320 -19.74 20.84 -15.82
N ALA A 321 -18.86 21.47 -15.01
CA ALA A 321 -17.42 21.46 -15.27
C ALA A 321 -16.77 20.08 -15.08
N ALA A 322 -17.29 19.27 -14.17
CA ALA A 322 -16.84 17.90 -13.95
C ALA A 322 -17.21 16.96 -15.10
N GLY A 323 -18.39 17.14 -15.70
CA GLY A 323 -18.93 16.30 -16.77
C GLY A 323 -19.92 15.24 -16.29
N GLU A 324 -20.72 14.71 -17.22
CA GLU A 324 -21.92 13.91 -16.92
C GLU A 324 -21.65 12.53 -16.29
N ASN A 325 -20.41 12.02 -16.38
CA ASN A 325 -20.02 10.69 -15.88
C ASN A 325 -19.21 10.73 -14.58
N VAL A 326 -19.18 11.86 -13.88
CA VAL A 326 -18.44 12.01 -12.61
C VAL A 326 -19.36 11.74 -11.42
N ASP A 327 -18.90 10.90 -10.49
CA ASP A 327 -19.63 10.61 -9.25
C ASP A 327 -19.37 11.68 -8.18
N ILE A 328 -18.11 12.11 -8.06
CA ILE A 328 -17.65 13.04 -7.02
C ILE A 328 -16.89 14.22 -7.62
N GLY A 329 -17.30 15.44 -7.29
CA GLY A 329 -16.59 16.67 -7.64
C GLY A 329 -15.80 17.23 -6.46
N VAL A 330 -14.54 17.56 -6.64
CA VAL A 330 -13.65 18.10 -5.60
C VAL A 330 -13.25 19.51 -6.00
N LEU A 331 -13.89 20.51 -5.41
CA LEU A 331 -13.60 21.91 -5.67
C LEU A 331 -12.52 22.43 -4.74
N ILE A 332 -11.46 23.03 -5.30
CA ILE A 332 -10.41 23.70 -4.53
C ILE A 332 -10.54 25.21 -4.73
N ARG A 333 -10.68 25.94 -3.62
CA ARG A 333 -10.77 27.41 -3.58
C ARG A 333 -9.73 28.00 -2.65
N LEU A 334 -9.23 29.20 -2.98
CA LEU A 334 -8.51 30.05 -2.02
C LEU A 334 -9.48 31.08 -1.46
N ILE A 335 -9.49 31.22 -0.14
CA ILE A 335 -10.29 32.21 0.57
C ILE A 335 -9.33 33.24 1.18
N ASP A 336 -9.31 34.43 0.58
CA ASP A 336 -8.47 35.57 1.01
C ASP A 336 -9.14 36.45 2.10
N ALA A 337 -10.23 35.98 2.71
CA ALA A 337 -10.98 36.74 3.71
C ALA A 337 -10.33 36.73 5.10
N ASP A 338 -9.53 35.71 5.41
CA ASP A 338 -8.82 35.55 6.68
C ASP A 338 -7.31 35.69 6.45
N VAL A 339 -6.60 36.37 7.36
CA VAL A 339 -5.14 36.43 7.36
C VAL A 339 -4.62 35.48 8.44
N PRO A 340 -3.84 34.43 8.10
CA PRO A 340 -3.38 34.06 6.75
C PRO A 340 -4.47 33.39 5.90
N ALA A 341 -4.37 33.52 4.58
CA ALA A 341 -5.32 32.94 3.63
C ALA A 341 -5.42 31.42 3.79
N VAL A 342 -6.55 30.84 3.37
CA VAL A 342 -6.80 29.40 3.52
C VAL A 342 -7.29 28.78 2.23
N PHE A 343 -6.81 27.57 1.93
CA PHE A 343 -7.39 26.71 0.90
C PHE A 343 -8.60 25.99 1.47
N GLU A 344 -9.72 26.09 0.78
CA GLU A 344 -10.92 25.32 1.05
C GLU A 344 -11.04 24.23 -0.02
N ILE A 345 -11.15 22.98 0.43
CA ILE A 345 -11.37 21.81 -0.42
C ILE A 345 -12.78 21.30 -0.11
N SER A 346 -13.73 21.53 -1.01
CA SER A 346 -15.12 21.05 -0.92
C SER A 346 -15.32 19.84 -1.80
N CYS A 347 -15.79 18.75 -1.21
CA CYS A 347 -16.15 17.53 -1.91
C CYS A 347 -17.67 17.47 -2.09
N TYR A 348 -18.13 17.32 -3.32
CA TYR A 348 -19.52 17.25 -3.73
C TYR A 348 -19.88 15.86 -4.21
N ASP A 349 -21.00 15.34 -3.72
CA ASP A 349 -21.63 14.11 -4.21
C ASP A 349 -22.67 14.50 -5.28
N PHE A 350 -22.36 14.21 -6.55
CA PHE A 350 -23.26 14.53 -7.65
C PHE A 350 -24.46 13.58 -7.75
N LEU A 351 -24.39 12.41 -7.13
CA LEU A 351 -25.50 11.45 -7.06
C LEU A 351 -26.53 11.88 -6.02
N GLN A 352 -26.09 12.38 -4.86
CA GLN A 352 -26.97 12.85 -3.79
C GLN A 352 -27.35 14.34 -3.90
N GLY A 353 -26.66 15.11 -4.73
CA GLY A 353 -27.00 16.50 -4.99
C GLY A 353 -26.53 17.48 -3.89
N GLY A 354 -25.34 17.30 -3.31
CA GLY A 354 -24.88 18.14 -2.20
C GLY A 354 -23.39 18.09 -1.86
N GLU A 355 -22.95 18.90 -0.90
CA GLU A 355 -21.59 18.88 -0.34
C GLU A 355 -21.47 17.71 0.66
N ALA A 356 -20.58 16.75 0.37
CA ALA A 356 -20.29 15.61 1.23
C ALA A 356 -19.41 16.01 2.42
N PHE A 357 -18.35 16.78 2.15
CA PHE A 357 -17.51 17.33 3.20
C PHE A 357 -16.66 18.51 2.73
N ARG A 358 -16.10 19.21 3.70
CA ARG A 358 -15.18 20.32 3.50
C ARG A 358 -13.95 20.20 4.39
N LEU A 359 -12.79 20.57 3.84
CA LEU A 359 -11.52 20.71 4.55
C LEU A 359 -10.97 22.12 4.34
N THR A 360 -10.37 22.67 5.38
CA THR A 360 -9.66 23.95 5.32
C THR A 360 -8.18 23.70 5.62
N VAL A 361 -7.30 24.28 4.82
CA VAL A 361 -5.85 24.12 4.89
C VAL A 361 -5.21 25.50 4.92
N PRO A 362 -4.30 25.80 5.88
CA PRO A 362 -3.57 27.06 5.89
C PRO A 362 -2.78 27.26 4.58
N SER A 363 -2.75 28.49 4.05
CA SER A 363 -1.94 28.81 2.85
C SER A 363 -0.48 29.14 3.16
N ASP A 364 -0.02 28.96 4.41
CA ASP A 364 1.34 29.33 4.83
C ASP A 364 2.40 28.41 4.18
N PRO A 365 3.35 28.97 3.40
CA PRO A 365 4.43 28.22 2.77
C PRO A 365 5.34 27.46 3.74
N SER A 366 5.46 27.92 5.00
CA SER A 366 6.43 27.36 5.97
C SER A 366 6.07 25.95 6.47
N SER A 367 4.79 25.58 6.41
CA SER A 367 4.24 24.29 6.87
C SER A 367 3.78 23.37 5.74
N TRP A 368 3.83 23.85 4.50
CA TRP A 368 3.25 23.26 3.28
C TRP A 368 3.66 21.79 3.09
N ARG A 369 4.95 21.43 3.06
CA ARG A 369 5.39 20.04 2.78
C ARG A 369 4.89 18.99 3.78
N SER A 370 4.92 19.27 5.08
CA SER A 370 4.39 18.33 6.09
C SER A 370 2.87 18.37 6.11
N ALA A 371 2.26 19.53 5.82
CA ALA A 371 0.83 19.66 5.69
C ALA A 371 0.29 18.89 4.48
N PHE A 372 1.04 18.77 3.37
CA PHE A 372 0.60 18.05 2.16
C PHE A 372 0.24 16.61 2.43
N ASN A 373 1.16 15.85 3.02
CA ASN A 373 0.95 14.43 3.26
C ASN A 373 -0.21 14.21 4.23
N GLU A 374 -0.30 15.02 5.28
CA GLU A 374 -1.38 14.93 6.27
C GLU A 374 -2.74 15.35 5.66
N VAL A 375 -2.76 16.43 4.87
CA VAL A 375 -3.95 16.89 4.15
C VAL A 375 -4.39 15.85 3.13
N CYS A 376 -3.48 15.29 2.34
CA CYS A 376 -3.78 14.26 1.36
C CYS A 376 -4.26 12.97 2.02
N ALA A 377 -3.69 12.57 3.15
CA ALA A 377 -4.15 11.42 3.92
C ALA A 377 -5.56 11.63 4.47
N ARG A 378 -5.81 12.77 5.14
CA ARG A 378 -7.15 13.12 5.65
C ARG A 378 -8.17 13.28 4.53
N PHE A 379 -7.79 13.89 3.42
CA PHE A 379 -8.64 14.06 2.25
C PHE A 379 -8.97 12.71 1.62
N SER A 380 -7.97 11.87 1.35
CA SER A 380 -8.17 10.53 0.76
C SER A 380 -9.08 9.66 1.65
N ALA A 381 -8.90 9.72 2.97
CA ALA A 381 -9.76 9.01 3.92
C ALA A 381 -11.22 9.49 3.86
N ARG A 382 -11.45 10.82 3.87
CA ARG A 382 -12.81 11.39 3.79
C ARG A 382 -13.45 11.18 2.41
N LEU A 383 -12.66 11.25 1.34
CA LEU A 383 -13.08 10.98 -0.03
C LEU A 383 -13.52 9.53 -0.20
N GLN A 384 -12.77 8.57 0.34
CA GLN A 384 -13.14 7.16 0.31
C GLN A 384 -14.49 6.91 1.02
N ILE A 385 -14.73 7.57 2.16
CA ILE A 385 -16.02 7.50 2.88
C ILE A 385 -17.14 8.12 2.04
N ALA A 386 -16.93 9.33 1.52
CA ALA A 386 -17.93 10.04 0.71
C ALA A 386 -18.32 9.25 -0.54
N LEU A 387 -17.33 8.71 -1.26
CA LEU A 387 -17.56 7.90 -2.44
C LEU A 387 -18.30 6.60 -2.11
N SER A 388 -17.92 5.93 -1.03
CA SER A 388 -18.60 4.71 -0.57
C SER A 388 -20.06 4.99 -0.22
N SER A 389 -20.33 6.11 0.46
CA SER A 389 -21.69 6.56 0.78
C SER A 389 -22.52 6.85 -0.48
N ALA A 390 -21.97 7.62 -1.41
CA ALA A 390 -22.59 7.96 -2.69
C ALA A 390 -23.01 6.71 -3.46
N ARG A 391 -22.09 5.75 -3.58
CA ARG A 391 -22.29 4.51 -4.33
C ARG A 391 -23.24 3.54 -3.63
N LEU A 392 -23.17 3.42 -2.30
CA LEU A 392 -24.15 2.62 -1.54
C LEU A 392 -25.57 3.18 -1.63
N HIS A 393 -25.72 4.51 -1.66
CA HIS A 393 -27.03 5.13 -1.87
C HIS A 393 -27.58 4.76 -3.25
N ARG A 394 -26.77 4.84 -4.30
CA ARG A 394 -27.15 4.39 -5.64
C ARG A 394 -27.56 2.92 -5.69
N ILE A 395 -26.80 2.04 -5.05
CA ILE A 395 -27.11 0.60 -4.92
C ILE A 395 -28.52 0.40 -4.33
N SER A 396 -28.91 1.20 -3.34
CA SER A 396 -30.25 1.11 -2.72
C SER A 396 -31.40 1.54 -3.65
N GLN A 397 -31.13 2.37 -4.65
CA GLN A 397 -32.11 2.92 -5.60
C GLN A 397 -32.14 2.17 -6.95
N THR A 398 -31.14 1.33 -7.21
CA THR A 398 -30.92 0.70 -8.53
C THR A 398 -31.34 -0.77 -8.51
N SER A 399 -32.00 -1.23 -9.58
CA SER A 399 -32.32 -2.66 -9.74
C SER A 399 -31.01 -3.50 -9.78
N PRO A 400 -30.94 -4.67 -9.10
CA PRO A 400 -29.75 -5.53 -9.05
C PRO A 400 -29.13 -5.87 -10.41
N ASN A 401 -29.91 -5.80 -11.50
CA ASN A 401 -29.46 -6.06 -12.87
C ASN A 401 -28.55 -4.95 -13.47
N HIS A 402 -28.29 -3.85 -12.75
CA HIS A 402 -27.44 -2.74 -13.23
C HIS A 402 -26.22 -2.47 -12.34
N PHE A 403 -25.82 -3.43 -11.49
CA PHE A 403 -24.64 -3.26 -10.65
C PHE A 403 -23.37 -3.40 -11.49
N SER A 404 -22.43 -2.46 -11.33
CA SER A 404 -21.06 -2.65 -11.83
C SER A 404 -20.28 -3.62 -10.95
N ALA A 405 -19.12 -4.10 -11.43
CA ALA A 405 -18.21 -4.91 -10.62
C ALA A 405 -17.83 -4.22 -9.29
N TYR A 406 -17.62 -2.90 -9.33
CA TYR A 406 -17.32 -2.10 -8.15
C TYR A 406 -18.51 -1.99 -7.19
N ASP A 407 -19.73 -1.82 -7.72
CA ASP A 407 -20.93 -1.76 -6.88
C ASP A 407 -21.18 -3.10 -6.18
N CYS A 408 -20.97 -4.22 -6.88
CA CYS A 408 -20.99 -5.56 -6.27
C CYS A 408 -19.93 -5.69 -5.17
N TRP A 409 -18.69 -5.25 -5.41
CA TRP A 409 -17.65 -5.26 -4.38
C TRP A 409 -18.01 -4.40 -3.16
N LEU A 410 -18.54 -3.19 -3.38
CA LEU A 410 -18.90 -2.27 -2.30
C LEU A 410 -20.09 -2.77 -1.48
N ASP A 411 -21.11 -3.37 -2.11
CA ASP A 411 -22.20 -4.01 -1.38
C ASP A 411 -21.69 -5.20 -0.57
N GLY A 412 -20.76 -5.99 -1.13
CA GLY A 412 -20.04 -7.04 -0.40
C GLY A 412 -19.33 -6.52 0.84
N GLN A 413 -18.61 -5.38 0.74
CA GLN A 413 -17.93 -4.73 1.87
C GLN A 413 -18.90 -4.29 2.97
N ARG A 414 -20.05 -3.72 2.59
CA ARG A 414 -21.10 -3.34 3.54
C ARG A 414 -21.65 -4.57 4.28
N LEU A 415 -21.75 -5.71 3.60
CA LEU A 415 -22.24 -6.96 4.17
C LEU A 415 -21.21 -7.63 5.09
N SER A 416 -19.93 -7.61 4.71
CA SER A 416 -18.85 -8.29 5.44
C SER A 416 -18.41 -7.57 6.71
N ILE A 417 -18.44 -6.24 6.76
CA ILE A 417 -18.08 -5.46 7.96
C ILE A 417 -19.04 -5.68 9.15
N MET A 418 -20.21 -6.28 8.91
CA MET A 418 -21.14 -6.63 9.98
C MET A 418 -20.71 -7.89 10.75
N TRP A 419 -19.82 -8.72 10.20
CA TRP A 419 -19.29 -9.94 10.84
C TRP A 419 -20.36 -10.92 11.32
N ARG A 420 -21.46 -11.05 10.57
CA ARG A 420 -22.58 -11.91 10.94
C ARG A 420 -22.76 -13.08 9.97
N LYS A 421 -23.21 -14.20 10.52
CA LYS A 421 -23.55 -15.42 9.78
C LYS A 421 -24.63 -15.18 8.71
N ASP A 422 -25.62 -14.32 8.95
CA ASP A 422 -26.72 -14.04 8.02
C ASP A 422 -26.30 -13.21 6.80
N THR A 423 -25.17 -12.49 6.88
CA THR A 423 -24.70 -11.59 5.82
C THR A 423 -23.48 -12.13 5.08
N GLU A 424 -22.79 -13.13 5.64
CA GLU A 424 -21.57 -13.73 5.09
C GLU A 424 -21.79 -14.33 3.68
N GLU A 425 -22.77 -15.22 3.52
CA GLU A 425 -23.05 -15.87 2.22
C GLU A 425 -23.43 -14.84 1.14
N ALA A 426 -24.19 -13.82 1.53
CA ALA A 426 -24.52 -12.72 0.64
C ALA A 426 -23.27 -11.91 0.25
N ALA A 427 -22.34 -11.64 1.18
CA ALA A 427 -21.09 -10.96 0.88
C ALA A 427 -20.23 -11.78 -0.11
N ILE A 428 -20.12 -13.10 0.11
CA ILE A 428 -19.39 -14.02 -0.78
C ILE A 428 -19.98 -13.94 -2.20
N ALA A 429 -21.30 -14.09 -2.34
CA ALA A 429 -21.97 -14.03 -3.64
C ALA A 429 -21.74 -12.68 -4.35
N ARG A 430 -21.71 -11.57 -3.61
CA ARG A 430 -21.42 -10.24 -4.16
C ARG A 430 -19.99 -10.11 -4.67
N TYR A 431 -19.01 -10.64 -3.94
CA TYR A 431 -17.63 -10.61 -4.41
C TYR A 431 -17.38 -11.55 -5.59
N GLU A 432 -18.02 -12.73 -5.61
CA GLU A 432 -17.96 -13.64 -6.76
C GLU A 432 -18.54 -13.00 -8.02
N GLU A 433 -19.66 -12.27 -7.88
CA GLU A 433 -20.25 -11.51 -8.99
C GLU A 433 -19.35 -10.35 -9.43
N ALA A 434 -18.71 -9.64 -8.50
CA ALA A 434 -17.73 -8.61 -8.83
C ALA A 434 -16.57 -9.17 -9.67
N ILE A 435 -16.02 -10.33 -9.28
CA ILE A 435 -14.96 -11.03 -10.02
C ILE A 435 -15.44 -11.50 -11.40
N ARG A 436 -16.69 -11.98 -11.49
CA ARG A 436 -17.29 -12.40 -12.76
C ARG A 436 -17.43 -11.24 -13.74
N LEU A 437 -17.79 -10.06 -13.24
CA LEU A 437 -17.96 -8.83 -14.03
C LEU A 437 -16.63 -8.18 -14.42
N ASP A 438 -15.63 -8.22 -13.52
CA ASP A 438 -14.27 -7.70 -13.78
C ASP A 438 -13.22 -8.66 -13.17
N PRO A 439 -12.66 -9.59 -13.97
CA PRO A 439 -11.66 -10.55 -13.51
C PRO A 439 -10.33 -9.93 -13.06
N ASP A 440 -10.08 -8.66 -13.34
CA ASP A 440 -8.86 -7.93 -12.97
C ASP A 440 -9.10 -7.02 -11.74
N LEU A 441 -10.31 -7.02 -11.17
CA LEU A 441 -10.65 -6.26 -9.96
C LEU A 441 -10.03 -6.87 -8.71
N SER A 442 -8.75 -6.57 -8.47
CA SER A 442 -7.94 -7.13 -7.38
C SER A 442 -8.60 -7.04 -5.99
N CYS A 443 -9.25 -5.92 -5.66
CA CYS A 443 -9.90 -5.74 -4.36
C CYS A 443 -11.05 -6.72 -4.11
N ALA A 444 -11.72 -7.25 -5.14
CA ALA A 444 -12.77 -8.25 -5.00
C ALA A 444 -12.22 -9.61 -4.55
N TYR A 445 -11.12 -10.05 -5.16
CA TYR A 445 -10.39 -11.25 -4.71
C TYR A 445 -9.90 -11.11 -3.27
N SER A 446 -9.35 -9.94 -2.94
CA SER A 446 -8.84 -9.61 -1.61
C SER A 446 -9.93 -9.67 -0.54
N SER A 447 -11.06 -9.00 -0.79
CA SER A 447 -12.20 -8.99 0.14
C SER A 447 -12.86 -10.36 0.28
N LEU A 448 -12.96 -11.14 -0.81
CA LEU A 448 -13.45 -12.52 -0.73
C LEU A 448 -12.52 -13.39 0.12
N ALA A 449 -11.20 -13.28 -0.08
CA ALA A 449 -10.23 -13.97 0.76
C ALA A 449 -10.35 -13.56 2.24
N ALA A 450 -10.57 -12.27 2.53
CA ALA A 450 -10.77 -11.78 3.89
C ALA A 450 -11.97 -12.45 4.58
N VAL A 451 -13.12 -12.53 3.88
CA VAL A 451 -14.31 -13.22 4.42
C VAL A 451 -14.01 -14.68 4.69
N LEU A 452 -13.43 -15.40 3.72
CA LEU A 452 -13.07 -16.81 3.86
C LEU A 452 -12.07 -17.07 5.01
N ASN A 453 -11.09 -16.18 5.19
CA ASN A 453 -10.12 -16.23 6.29
C ASN A 453 -10.75 -15.99 7.67
N SER A 454 -11.95 -15.43 7.75
CA SER A 454 -12.62 -15.13 9.02
C SER A 454 -13.70 -16.15 9.43
N ARG A 455 -14.12 -17.02 8.52
CA ARG A 455 -15.24 -17.95 8.73
C ARG A 455 -15.07 -18.85 9.95
N TRP A 456 -13.84 -19.22 10.28
CA TRP A 456 -13.56 -20.05 11.45
C TRP A 456 -13.98 -19.39 12.80
N ILE A 457 -14.03 -18.06 12.87
CA ILE A 457 -14.59 -17.30 14.02
C ILE A 457 -16.06 -16.93 13.78
N VAL A 458 -16.43 -16.50 12.57
CA VAL A 458 -17.78 -16.00 12.26
C VAL A 458 -18.84 -17.12 12.27
N VAL A 459 -18.48 -18.30 11.78
CA VAL A 459 -19.33 -19.49 11.67
C VAL A 459 -18.63 -20.72 12.27
N PRO A 460 -18.42 -20.74 13.60
CA PRO A 460 -17.67 -21.80 14.28
C PRO A 460 -18.33 -23.17 14.11
N GLY A 461 -17.51 -24.20 14.00
CA GLY A 461 -17.98 -25.59 13.79
C GLY A 461 -18.37 -25.93 12.36
N ALA A 462 -18.26 -25.01 11.39
CA ALA A 462 -18.52 -25.29 9.99
C ALA A 462 -17.58 -26.38 9.43
N PRO A 463 -18.09 -27.37 8.66
CA PRO A 463 -17.26 -28.46 8.13
C PRO A 463 -16.34 -28.01 6.98
N SER A 464 -16.59 -26.85 6.37
CA SER A 464 -15.88 -26.34 5.19
C SER A 464 -14.59 -25.57 5.51
N ILE A 465 -14.23 -25.34 6.78
CA ILE A 465 -13.15 -24.41 7.16
C ILE A 465 -11.85 -24.69 6.40
N GLN A 466 -11.43 -25.95 6.26
CA GLN A 466 -10.19 -26.26 5.54
C GLN A 466 -10.26 -25.94 4.04
N GLN A 467 -11.42 -26.13 3.42
CA GLN A 467 -11.66 -25.76 2.02
C GLN A 467 -11.70 -24.24 1.87
N ASP A 468 -12.32 -23.53 2.82
CA ASP A 468 -12.38 -22.07 2.86
C ASP A 468 -10.97 -21.47 2.98
N LEU A 469 -10.13 -21.98 3.88
CA LEU A 469 -8.73 -21.52 4.03
C LEU A 469 -7.90 -21.76 2.75
N THR A 470 -8.10 -22.91 2.09
CA THR A 470 -7.40 -23.22 0.83
C THR A 470 -7.83 -22.26 -0.27
N ARG A 471 -9.13 -22.01 -0.39
CA ARG A 471 -9.69 -21.07 -1.36
C ARG A 471 -9.27 -19.63 -1.07
N ALA A 472 -9.25 -19.23 0.20
CA ALA A 472 -8.80 -17.90 0.63
C ALA A 472 -7.35 -17.64 0.21
N PHE A 473 -6.47 -18.63 0.39
CA PHE A 473 -5.07 -18.53 -0.02
C PHE A 473 -4.93 -18.29 -1.54
N GLU A 474 -5.63 -19.06 -2.38
CA GLU A 474 -5.56 -18.89 -3.84
C GLU A 474 -6.09 -17.52 -4.29
N LEU A 475 -7.19 -17.05 -3.69
CA LEU A 475 -7.75 -15.74 -3.97
C LEU A 475 -6.82 -14.60 -3.53
N ALA A 476 -6.23 -14.70 -2.34
CA ALA A 476 -5.29 -13.70 -1.83
C ALA A 476 -3.99 -13.67 -2.66
N LYS A 477 -3.51 -14.83 -3.12
CA LYS A 477 -2.38 -14.91 -4.06
C LYS A 477 -2.72 -14.21 -5.38
N ARG A 478 -3.93 -14.46 -5.92
CA ARG A 478 -4.40 -13.79 -7.14
C ARG A 478 -4.54 -12.28 -6.97
N SER A 479 -5.04 -11.79 -5.83
CA SER A 479 -5.15 -10.34 -5.59
C SER A 479 -3.79 -9.65 -5.58
N VAL A 480 -2.78 -10.24 -4.91
CA VAL A 480 -1.40 -9.72 -4.90
C VAL A 480 -0.77 -9.74 -6.29
N LEU A 481 -1.05 -10.77 -7.11
CA LEU A 481 -0.56 -10.80 -8.50
C LEU A 481 -1.19 -9.70 -9.37
N LEU A 482 -2.48 -9.41 -9.17
CA LEU A 482 -3.20 -8.38 -9.91
C LEU A 482 -2.81 -6.96 -9.48
N ASP A 483 -2.64 -6.74 -8.17
CA ASP A 483 -2.19 -5.47 -7.62
C ASP A 483 -1.30 -5.71 -6.40
N PRO A 484 0.04 -5.67 -6.59
CA PRO A 484 0.95 -5.93 -5.50
C PRO A 484 1.14 -4.76 -4.54
N PHE A 485 0.73 -3.54 -4.94
CA PHE A 485 0.95 -2.30 -4.20
C PHE A 485 -0.21 -1.96 -3.25
N ASP A 486 -1.35 -2.66 -3.36
CA ASP A 486 -2.43 -2.54 -2.39
C ASP A 486 -2.12 -3.32 -1.11
N HIS A 487 -1.88 -2.57 -0.02
CA HIS A 487 -1.60 -3.12 1.30
C HIS A 487 -2.64 -4.12 1.79
N ARG A 488 -3.91 -3.99 1.39
CA ARG A 488 -4.98 -4.91 1.78
C ARG A 488 -4.77 -6.30 1.20
N ASN A 489 -4.24 -6.38 -0.02
CA ASN A 489 -3.90 -7.66 -0.66
C ASN A 489 -2.80 -8.39 0.11
N GLN A 490 -1.77 -7.64 0.52
CA GLN A 490 -0.70 -8.17 1.35
C GLN A 490 -1.22 -8.63 2.72
N VAL A 491 -2.10 -7.85 3.37
CA VAL A 491 -2.75 -8.23 4.64
C VAL A 491 -3.53 -9.54 4.51
N ASN A 492 -4.36 -9.70 3.47
CA ASN A 492 -5.18 -10.89 3.31
C ASN A 492 -4.36 -12.14 2.92
N LEU A 493 -3.28 -11.96 2.17
CA LEU A 493 -2.32 -13.05 1.93
C LEU A 493 -1.58 -13.42 3.22
N ALA A 494 -1.19 -12.43 4.03
CA ALA A 494 -0.56 -12.65 5.33
C ALA A 494 -1.47 -13.43 6.30
N TRP A 495 -2.76 -13.09 6.36
CA TRP A 495 -3.75 -13.85 7.12
C TRP A 495 -3.88 -15.30 6.65
N SER A 496 -3.90 -15.53 5.33
CA SER A 496 -3.95 -16.88 4.75
C SER A 496 -2.73 -17.71 5.18
N HIS A 497 -1.53 -17.11 5.17
CA HIS A 497 -0.32 -17.75 5.67
C HIS A 497 -0.36 -18.01 7.17
N LEU A 498 -0.88 -17.06 7.97
CA LEU A 498 -0.98 -17.19 9.42
C LEU A 498 -1.89 -18.36 9.81
N LEU A 499 -3.06 -18.47 9.17
CA LEU A 499 -4.03 -19.54 9.42
C LEU A 499 -3.51 -20.90 8.95
N ALA A 500 -2.67 -20.92 7.90
CA ALA A 500 -1.90 -22.09 7.50
C ALA A 500 -0.65 -22.36 8.37
N ARG A 501 -0.45 -21.60 9.46
CA ARG A 501 0.70 -21.69 10.39
C ARG A 501 2.07 -21.50 9.72
N ARG A 502 2.11 -20.79 8.58
CA ARG A 502 3.33 -20.40 7.88
C ARG A 502 3.85 -19.06 8.42
N TRP A 503 4.31 -19.07 9.67
CA TRP A 503 4.61 -17.87 10.47
C TRP A 503 5.53 -16.87 9.78
N ASP A 504 6.62 -17.35 9.18
CA ASP A 504 7.61 -16.47 8.54
C ASP A 504 7.05 -15.77 7.29
N LEU A 505 6.21 -16.47 6.51
CA LEU A 505 5.51 -15.91 5.36
C LEU A 505 4.45 -14.89 5.79
N ALA A 506 3.71 -15.20 6.86
CA ALA A 506 2.72 -14.27 7.43
C ALA A 506 3.40 -12.97 7.87
N ASP A 507 4.45 -13.05 8.68
CA ASP A 507 5.20 -11.88 9.15
C ASP A 507 5.85 -11.10 7.99
N PHE A 508 6.30 -11.79 6.94
CA PHE A 508 6.81 -11.14 5.72
C PHE A 508 5.74 -10.27 5.05
N HIS A 509 4.57 -10.83 4.73
CA HIS A 509 3.52 -10.09 4.04
C HIS A 509 2.88 -9.00 4.90
N PHE A 510 2.73 -9.21 6.21
CA PHE A 510 2.29 -8.13 7.10
C PHE A 510 3.29 -6.98 7.18
N SER A 511 4.59 -7.28 7.24
CA SER A 511 5.63 -6.24 7.20
C SER A 511 5.57 -5.45 5.90
N LEU A 512 5.38 -6.14 4.76
CA LEU A 512 5.25 -5.50 3.45
C LEU A 512 4.04 -4.58 3.38
N ALA A 513 2.88 -5.03 3.88
CA ALA A 513 1.67 -4.20 3.96
C ALA A 513 1.89 -2.94 4.82
N HIS A 514 2.60 -3.08 5.94
CA HIS A 514 2.91 -1.97 6.83
C HIS A 514 3.89 -0.98 6.18
N GLU A 515 4.91 -1.47 5.46
CA GLU A 515 5.84 -0.62 4.71
C GLU A 515 5.13 0.14 3.58
N GLN A 516 4.11 -0.46 2.94
CA GLN A 516 3.30 0.20 1.91
C GLN A 516 2.39 1.30 2.47
N ASN A 517 1.79 1.08 3.65
CA ASN A 517 0.90 2.07 4.27
C ASN A 517 0.96 2.02 5.80
N ALA A 518 2.04 2.60 6.36
CA ALA A 518 2.30 2.60 7.79
C ALA A 518 1.24 3.37 8.61
N GLY A 519 0.47 4.24 7.96
CA GLY A 519 -0.55 5.07 8.60
C GLY A 519 -1.96 4.49 8.58
N ASN A 520 -2.20 3.33 7.95
CA ASN A 520 -3.54 2.76 7.84
C ASN A 520 -3.97 2.00 9.12
N PRO A 521 -5.00 2.45 9.86
CA PRO A 521 -5.41 1.81 11.11
C PRO A 521 -5.82 0.34 10.95
N ALA A 522 -6.52 -0.01 9.88
CA ALA A 522 -6.95 -1.40 9.63
C ALA A 522 -5.77 -2.36 9.46
N THR A 523 -4.71 -1.91 8.78
CA THR A 523 -3.47 -2.67 8.60
C THR A 523 -2.71 -2.81 9.91
N LEU A 524 -2.62 -1.71 10.67
CA LEU A 524 -1.95 -1.71 11.98
C LEU A 524 -2.60 -2.68 12.96
N ILE A 525 -3.94 -2.64 13.11
CA ILE A 525 -4.62 -3.54 14.07
C ILE A 525 -4.58 -5.00 13.61
N ALA A 526 -4.66 -5.27 12.31
CA ALA A 526 -4.52 -6.62 11.77
C ALA A 526 -3.12 -7.18 12.02
N TYR A 527 -2.08 -6.38 11.77
CA TYR A 527 -0.71 -6.78 12.03
C TYR A 527 -0.41 -6.91 13.53
N ALA A 528 -1.02 -6.05 14.36
CA ALA A 528 -0.93 -6.16 15.82
C ALA A 528 -1.49 -7.51 16.30
N LEU A 529 -2.69 -7.88 15.84
CA LEU A 529 -3.32 -9.15 16.20
C LEU A 529 -2.48 -10.35 15.74
N ALA A 530 -2.03 -10.34 14.49
CA ALA A 530 -1.17 -11.40 13.96
C ALA A 530 0.16 -11.50 14.73
N SER A 531 0.77 -10.36 15.08
CA SER A 531 1.98 -10.30 15.91
C SER A 531 1.76 -10.95 17.27
N SER A 532 0.59 -10.73 17.87
CA SER A 532 0.23 -11.35 19.14
C SER A 532 0.15 -12.87 19.03
N PHE A 533 -0.54 -13.40 18.00
CA PHE A 533 -0.61 -14.84 17.74
C PHE A 533 0.76 -15.48 17.47
N MET A 534 1.67 -14.73 16.84
CA MET A 534 3.04 -15.17 16.56
C MET A 534 3.99 -15.07 17.76
N GLY A 535 3.56 -14.49 18.89
CA GLY A 535 4.36 -14.32 20.12
C GLY A 535 5.12 -12.99 20.23
N TYR A 536 4.95 -12.07 19.28
CA TYR A 536 5.60 -10.76 19.29
C TYR A 536 4.75 -9.74 20.05
N HIS A 537 4.51 -9.98 21.35
CA HIS A 537 3.52 -9.24 22.15
C HIS A 537 3.86 -7.75 22.32
N GLU A 538 5.12 -7.40 22.53
CA GLU A 538 5.54 -5.99 22.63
C GLU A 538 5.22 -5.22 21.33
N ARG A 539 5.60 -5.78 20.18
CA ARG A 539 5.25 -5.24 18.86
C ARG A 539 3.74 -5.15 18.66
N ALA A 540 2.99 -6.14 19.12
CA ALA A 540 1.53 -6.14 19.03
C ALA A 540 0.92 -4.96 19.81
N LEU A 541 1.40 -4.71 21.03
CA LEU A 541 0.95 -3.56 21.84
C LEU A 541 1.29 -2.22 21.20
N GLU A 542 2.51 -2.06 20.66
CA GLU A 542 2.94 -0.83 19.98
C GLU A 542 2.09 -0.53 18.75
N LEU A 543 1.89 -1.53 17.88
CA LEU A 543 1.06 -1.39 16.68
C LEU A 543 -0.40 -1.11 17.04
N SER A 544 -0.95 -1.79 18.06
CA SER A 544 -2.31 -1.55 18.55
C SER A 544 -2.46 -0.13 19.06
N LYS A 545 -1.56 0.35 19.92
CA LYS A 545 -1.57 1.73 20.42
C LYS A 545 -1.56 2.73 19.27
N ARG A 546 -0.66 2.55 18.30
CA ARG A 546 -0.56 3.45 17.14
C ARG A 546 -1.84 3.46 16.30
N CYS A 547 -2.50 2.31 16.15
CA CYS A 547 -3.80 2.24 15.48
C CYS A 547 -4.86 3.14 16.14
N PHE A 548 -4.99 3.07 17.47
CA PHE A 548 -6.00 3.87 18.20
C PHE A 548 -5.64 5.36 18.27
N GLU A 549 -4.35 5.72 18.23
CA GLU A 549 -3.92 7.13 18.08
C GLU A 549 -4.36 7.71 16.73
N LEU A 550 -4.30 6.92 15.66
CA LEU A 550 -4.66 7.33 14.30
C LEU A 550 -6.17 7.18 14.01
N ASN A 551 -6.90 6.41 14.83
CA ASN A 551 -8.33 6.18 14.70
C ASN A 551 -9.07 6.47 16.02
N PRO A 552 -9.46 7.73 16.28
CA PRO A 552 -10.10 8.13 17.52
C PRO A 552 -11.56 7.64 17.67
N MET A 553 -12.18 7.15 16.59
CA MET A 553 -13.54 6.59 16.59
C MET A 553 -13.55 5.22 15.89
N PRO A 554 -12.91 4.20 16.51
CA PRO A 554 -12.76 2.89 15.88
C PRO A 554 -14.06 2.08 15.93
N ASP A 555 -14.28 1.25 14.90
CA ASP A 555 -15.38 0.30 14.89
C ASP A 555 -15.20 -0.76 15.98
N ALA A 556 -16.31 -1.37 16.43
CA ALA A 556 -16.31 -2.35 17.52
C ALA A 556 -15.31 -3.51 17.33
N HIS A 557 -15.04 -3.93 16.11
CA HIS A 557 -14.10 -5.02 15.84
C HIS A 557 -12.63 -4.71 16.19
N TYR A 558 -12.23 -3.43 16.18
CA TYR A 558 -10.91 -3.02 16.63
C TYR A 558 -10.72 -3.31 18.12
N HIS A 559 -11.77 -3.11 18.93
CA HIS A 559 -11.75 -3.44 20.34
C HIS A 559 -11.73 -4.95 20.58
N GLY A 560 -12.38 -5.75 19.73
CA GLY A 560 -12.27 -7.21 19.80
C GLY A 560 -10.83 -7.72 19.57
N TYR A 561 -10.14 -7.14 18.58
CA TYR A 561 -8.72 -7.42 18.35
C TYR A 561 -7.86 -6.94 19.52
N GLN A 562 -8.13 -5.76 20.06
CA GLN A 562 -7.44 -5.22 21.24
C GLN A 562 -7.59 -6.13 22.46
N ALA A 563 -8.76 -6.73 22.69
CA ALA A 563 -8.98 -7.68 23.78
C ALA A 563 -8.06 -8.90 23.66
N THR A 564 -7.99 -9.49 22.46
CA THR A 564 -7.10 -10.63 22.19
C THR A 564 -5.63 -10.27 22.36
N ILE A 565 -5.22 -9.09 21.86
CA ILE A 565 -3.84 -8.59 21.98
C ILE A 565 -3.48 -8.41 23.46
N ALA A 566 -4.33 -7.75 24.24
CA ALA A 566 -4.12 -7.48 25.66
C ALA A 566 -4.01 -8.78 26.47
N PHE A 567 -4.92 -9.75 26.23
CA PHE A 567 -4.88 -11.05 26.91
C PHE A 567 -3.54 -11.75 26.72
N LEU A 568 -3.11 -11.89 25.46
CA LEU A 568 -1.88 -12.59 25.10
C LEU A 568 -0.64 -11.84 25.61
N ALA A 569 -0.64 -10.51 25.58
CA ALA A 569 0.44 -9.69 26.13
C ALA A 569 0.51 -9.69 27.67
N GLY A 570 -0.48 -10.23 28.37
CA GLY A 570 -0.51 -10.25 29.84
C GLY A 570 -1.32 -9.15 30.50
N ASP A 571 -1.85 -8.20 29.71
CA ASP A 571 -2.74 -7.14 30.19
C ASP A 571 -4.19 -7.67 30.31
N LEU A 572 -4.44 -8.41 31.39
CA LEU A 572 -5.74 -9.05 31.62
C LEU A 572 -6.85 -8.03 31.90
N GLU A 573 -6.56 -6.92 32.59
CA GLU A 573 -7.56 -5.87 32.82
C GLU A 573 -7.88 -5.13 31.50
N GLY A 574 -6.86 -4.80 30.70
CA GLY A 574 -7.07 -4.22 29.37
C GLY A 574 -7.87 -5.13 28.44
N CYS A 575 -7.73 -6.45 28.57
CA CYS A 575 -8.58 -7.42 27.86
C CYS A 575 -10.06 -7.27 28.24
N VAL A 576 -10.38 -7.19 29.53
CA VAL A 576 -11.75 -7.05 30.03
C VAL A 576 -12.34 -5.71 29.59
N ASP A 577 -11.57 -4.62 29.71
CA ASP A 577 -11.98 -3.27 29.31
C ASP A 577 -12.24 -3.17 27.80
N ALA A 578 -11.42 -3.82 26.97
CA ALA A 578 -11.61 -3.84 25.53
C ALA A 578 -12.82 -4.70 25.13
N ALA A 579 -13.00 -5.87 25.75
CA ALA A 579 -14.15 -6.74 25.49
C ALA A 579 -15.49 -6.03 25.82
N ALA A 580 -15.55 -5.24 26.89
CA ALA A 580 -16.73 -4.46 27.27
C ALA A 580 -17.17 -3.43 26.21
N LYS A 581 -16.26 -3.02 25.31
CA LYS A 581 -16.54 -2.06 24.22
C LYS A 581 -17.06 -2.74 22.94
N CYS A 582 -17.19 -4.07 22.91
CA CYS A 582 -17.58 -4.83 21.72
C CYS A 582 -18.54 -6.02 22.00
N ASP A 583 -19.53 -5.79 22.87
CA ASP A 583 -20.50 -6.77 23.41
C ASP A 583 -21.29 -7.58 22.35
N GLN A 584 -21.51 -7.05 21.15
CA GLN A 584 -22.33 -7.68 20.10
C GLN A 584 -21.54 -8.24 18.90
N LEU A 585 -20.22 -8.41 19.05
CA LEU A 585 -19.36 -8.86 17.95
C LEU A 585 -19.23 -10.39 17.91
N PHE A 586 -18.03 -10.90 17.61
CA PHE A 586 -17.73 -12.31 17.43
C PHE A 586 -18.06 -13.12 18.69
N ALA A 587 -18.40 -14.39 18.49
CA ALA A 587 -18.77 -15.27 19.59
C ALA A 587 -17.67 -15.43 20.64
N ASP A 588 -16.39 -15.27 20.26
CA ASP A 588 -15.22 -15.50 21.11
C ASP A 588 -14.88 -14.35 22.06
N ILE A 589 -15.35 -13.12 21.83
CA ILE A 589 -14.97 -11.94 22.64
C ILE A 589 -15.24 -12.14 24.13
N HIS A 590 -16.40 -12.68 24.49
CA HIS A 590 -16.72 -13.01 25.88
C HIS A 590 -15.89 -14.17 26.45
N GLY A 591 -15.38 -15.06 25.59
CA GLY A 591 -14.46 -16.11 26.00
C GLY A 591 -13.13 -15.53 26.47
N TRP A 592 -12.61 -14.51 25.76
CA TRP A 592 -11.38 -13.80 26.16
C TRP A 592 -11.56 -13.09 27.50
N SER A 593 -12.67 -12.36 27.66
CA SER A 593 -13.03 -11.70 28.92
C SER A 593 -13.20 -12.70 30.07
N ALA A 594 -13.93 -13.80 29.85
CA ALA A 594 -14.12 -14.84 30.84
C ALA A 594 -12.80 -15.46 31.30
N ALA A 595 -11.91 -15.80 30.35
CA ALA A 595 -10.59 -16.33 30.65
C ALA A 595 -9.73 -15.31 31.43
N ALA A 596 -9.76 -14.03 31.06
CA ALA A 596 -9.04 -12.97 31.75
C ALA A 596 -9.52 -12.81 33.20
N LEU A 597 -10.84 -12.70 33.41
CA LEU A 597 -11.47 -12.57 34.73
C LEU A 597 -11.16 -13.77 35.63
N ALA A 598 -11.16 -14.99 35.07
CA ALA A 598 -10.82 -16.19 35.82
C ALA A 598 -9.36 -16.17 36.30
N LEU A 599 -8.42 -15.75 35.44
CA LEU A 599 -7.01 -15.60 35.80
C LEU A 599 -6.77 -14.46 36.81
N LEU A 600 -7.61 -13.42 36.77
CA LEU A 600 -7.67 -12.35 37.78
C LEU A 600 -8.37 -12.78 39.09
N LYS A 601 -8.85 -14.03 39.18
CA LYS A 601 -9.60 -14.58 40.32
C LYS A 601 -10.95 -13.91 40.59
N ARG A 602 -11.54 -13.25 39.57
CA ARG A 602 -12.89 -12.65 39.59
C ARG A 602 -13.94 -13.69 39.16
N ASN A 603 -14.01 -14.80 39.90
CA ASN A 603 -14.72 -16.02 39.48
C ASN A 603 -16.20 -15.81 39.10
N ARG A 604 -16.95 -15.02 39.87
CA ARG A 604 -18.36 -14.76 39.59
C ARG A 604 -18.55 -14.10 38.22
N GLU A 605 -17.78 -13.05 37.96
CA GLU A 605 -17.82 -12.30 36.69
C GLU A 605 -17.32 -13.19 35.54
N ALA A 606 -16.29 -14.00 35.77
CA ALA A 606 -15.81 -14.97 34.79
C ALA A 606 -16.90 -15.98 34.38
N GLY A 607 -17.69 -16.47 35.34
CA GLY A 607 -18.83 -17.36 35.07
C GLY A 607 -19.96 -16.67 34.31
N ASP A 608 -20.24 -15.39 34.60
CA ASP A 608 -21.22 -14.58 33.86
C ASP A 608 -20.81 -14.39 32.39
N GLU A 609 -19.56 -14.02 32.15
CA GLU A 609 -18.99 -13.86 30.81
C GLU A 609 -18.91 -15.20 30.07
N PHE A 610 -18.55 -16.30 30.75
CA PHE A 610 -18.56 -17.63 30.13
C PHE A 610 -19.96 -18.05 29.67
N ARG A 611 -21.02 -17.72 30.44
CA ARG A 611 -22.41 -17.97 30.01
C ARG A 611 -22.80 -17.12 28.80
N ARG A 612 -22.30 -15.88 28.69
CA ARG A 612 -22.48 -15.04 27.49
C ARG A 612 -21.76 -15.64 26.27
N PHE A 613 -20.50 -16.02 26.44
CA PHE A 613 -19.70 -16.75 25.46
C PHE A 613 -20.44 -17.98 24.92
N LEU A 614 -20.89 -18.88 25.80
CA LEU A 614 -21.59 -20.11 25.38
C LEU A 614 -22.88 -19.83 24.62
N ARG A 615 -23.64 -18.78 25.00
CA ARG A 615 -24.85 -18.38 24.28
C ARG A 615 -24.52 -17.86 22.88
N ASN A 616 -23.54 -16.97 22.76
CA ASN A 616 -23.16 -16.39 21.47
C ASN A 616 -22.54 -17.44 20.55
N LEU A 617 -21.68 -18.32 21.09
CA LEU A 617 -21.13 -19.47 20.37
C LEU A 617 -22.25 -20.39 19.87
N SER A 618 -23.23 -20.73 20.72
CA SER A 618 -24.38 -21.56 20.31
C SER A 618 -25.18 -20.93 19.18
N ALA A 619 -25.32 -19.60 19.14
CA ALA A 619 -26.07 -18.89 18.11
C ALA A 619 -25.32 -18.87 16.76
N ALA A 620 -24.00 -18.78 16.79
CA ALA A 620 -23.16 -18.77 15.59
C ALA A 620 -22.81 -20.18 15.07
N TRP A 621 -22.91 -21.22 15.90
CA TRP A 621 -22.48 -22.59 15.59
C TRP A 621 -23.12 -23.16 14.31
N GLN A 622 -22.29 -23.81 13.49
CA GLN A 622 -22.67 -24.51 12.25
C GLN A 622 -22.31 -26.00 12.26
N GLY A 623 -21.72 -26.50 13.35
CA GLY A 623 -21.41 -27.92 13.51
C GLY A 623 -22.65 -28.76 13.85
N GLN A 624 -22.46 -30.07 13.99
CA GLN A 624 -23.54 -30.96 14.40
C GLN A 624 -23.91 -30.73 15.87
N GLY A 625 -25.21 -30.56 16.13
CA GLY A 625 -25.75 -30.34 17.47
C GLY A 625 -25.43 -28.94 18.03
N ARG A 626 -25.93 -28.67 19.24
CA ARG A 626 -25.62 -27.44 19.98
C ARG A 626 -24.35 -27.66 20.80
N PRO A 627 -23.37 -26.73 20.81
CA PRO A 627 -22.16 -26.91 21.58
C PRO A 627 -22.48 -26.92 23.07
N ASP A 628 -22.00 -27.95 23.77
CA ASP A 628 -22.03 -28.01 25.22
C ASP A 628 -20.82 -27.25 25.82
N ARG A 629 -20.73 -27.23 27.16
CA ARG A 629 -19.62 -26.53 27.84
C ARG A 629 -18.25 -27.10 27.48
N ALA A 630 -18.14 -28.43 27.34
CA ALA A 630 -16.86 -29.08 27.06
C ALA A 630 -16.38 -28.74 25.65
N LEU A 631 -17.28 -28.83 24.66
CA LEU A 631 -16.98 -28.46 23.28
C LEU A 631 -16.65 -26.97 23.14
N ALA A 632 -17.33 -26.10 23.88
CA ALA A 632 -17.03 -24.66 23.87
C ALA A 632 -15.63 -24.33 24.43
N VAL A 633 -15.22 -25.01 25.51
CA VAL A 633 -13.86 -24.88 26.08
C VAL A 633 -12.82 -25.43 25.10
N ASP A 634 -13.06 -26.60 24.51
CA ASP A 634 -12.15 -27.22 23.54
C ASP A 634 -11.97 -26.34 22.29
N TRP A 635 -13.07 -25.86 21.71
CA TRP A 635 -13.04 -24.96 20.57
C TRP A 635 -12.26 -23.68 20.90
N PHE A 636 -12.56 -23.02 22.02
CA PHE A 636 -11.88 -21.78 22.39
C PHE A 636 -10.38 -21.98 22.66
N SER A 637 -10.00 -23.14 23.18
CA SER A 637 -8.59 -23.44 23.48
C SER A 637 -7.77 -23.75 22.23
N THR A 638 -8.41 -24.14 21.12
CA THR A 638 -7.72 -24.71 19.94
C THR A 638 -7.95 -23.93 18.64
N ALA A 639 -9.00 -23.09 18.56
CA ALA A 639 -9.38 -22.41 17.32
C ALA A 639 -8.35 -21.38 16.84
N PHE A 640 -7.65 -20.71 17.76
CA PHE A 640 -6.77 -19.59 17.42
C PHE A 640 -5.40 -20.05 16.91
N PRO A 641 -4.80 -19.36 15.92
CA PRO A 641 -3.49 -19.69 15.37
C PRO A 641 -2.34 -19.24 16.29
N ILE A 642 -2.38 -19.58 17.57
CA ILE A 642 -1.34 -19.22 18.55
C ILE A 642 -0.10 -20.08 18.31
N ARG A 643 1.07 -19.45 18.15
CA ARG A 643 2.36 -20.12 17.89
C ARG A 643 3.00 -20.67 19.16
N HIS A 644 2.98 -19.91 20.26
CA HIS A 644 3.75 -20.25 21.46
C HIS A 644 2.95 -21.15 22.41
N PRO A 645 3.53 -22.29 22.87
CA PRO A 645 2.84 -23.20 23.79
C PRO A 645 2.45 -22.55 25.12
N ALA A 646 3.23 -21.59 25.63
CA ALA A 646 2.94 -20.90 26.88
C ALA A 646 1.61 -20.12 26.82
N ASP A 647 1.35 -19.46 25.68
CA ASP A 647 0.12 -18.71 25.46
C ASP A 647 -1.08 -19.62 25.30
N GLN A 648 -0.92 -20.76 24.61
CA GLN A 648 -1.96 -21.78 24.49
C GLN A 648 -2.36 -22.33 25.87
N VAL A 649 -1.37 -22.67 26.70
CA VAL A 649 -1.59 -23.15 28.08
C VAL A 649 -2.29 -22.09 28.92
N LYS A 650 -1.88 -20.82 28.83
CA LYS A 650 -2.50 -19.71 29.54
C LYS A 650 -3.98 -19.55 29.14
N LEU A 651 -4.27 -19.59 27.83
CA LEU A 651 -5.62 -19.47 27.29
C LEU A 651 -6.51 -20.62 27.77
N ALA A 652 -6.06 -21.86 27.57
CA ALA A 652 -6.77 -23.06 27.99
C ALA A 652 -7.07 -23.04 29.49
N ARG A 653 -6.07 -22.71 30.31
CA ARG A 653 -6.24 -22.60 31.77
C ARG A 653 -7.27 -21.54 32.15
N GLY A 654 -7.23 -20.38 31.52
CA GLY A 654 -8.17 -19.29 31.80
C GLY A 654 -9.61 -19.68 31.49
N ILE A 655 -9.86 -20.24 30.31
CA ILE A 655 -11.22 -20.60 29.90
C ILE A 655 -11.77 -21.81 30.68
N GLU A 656 -10.93 -22.78 31.04
CA GLU A 656 -11.32 -23.90 31.92
C GLU A 656 -11.76 -23.42 33.31
N LEU A 657 -11.01 -22.49 33.91
CA LEU A 657 -11.36 -21.89 35.20
C LEU A 657 -12.66 -21.10 35.12
N ALA A 658 -12.88 -20.37 34.03
CA ALA A 658 -14.12 -19.64 33.77
C ALA A 658 -15.32 -20.61 33.68
N ALA A 659 -15.17 -21.72 32.95
CA ALA A 659 -16.21 -22.74 32.80
C ALA A 659 -16.59 -23.44 34.11
N GLN A 660 -15.65 -23.54 35.05
CA GLN A 660 -15.86 -24.08 36.41
C GLN A 660 -16.51 -23.08 37.36
N SER A 661 -16.39 -21.78 37.08
CA SER A 661 -16.85 -20.69 37.95
C SER A 661 -18.33 -20.33 37.77
N GLY A 662 -19.04 -20.96 36.81
CA GLY A 662 -20.41 -20.58 36.42
C GLY A 662 -21.39 -21.72 36.20
#